data_AF-A0A836BB52-F1
#
_entry.id   AF-A0A836BB52-F1
#
_cell.length_a   1.000
_cell.length_b   1.000
_cell.length_c   1.000
_cell.angle_alpha   90.00
_cell.angle_beta   90.00
_cell.angle_gamma   90.00
#
_symmetry.space_group_name_H-M   'P 1'
#
loop_
_entity.id
_entity.type
_entity.pdbx_description
1 polymer ?
#
loop_
_entity_poly.entity_id
_entity_poly.type
_entity_poly.pdbx_seq_one_letter_code
_entity_poly.pdbx_strand_id
1 'polypeptide(L)'
;MKECLRMPRLRGAAVAAPLLLLLGALSALQLCAAVEANAQPPVVVYSDPNPNNNNDVARKAALVTSVLNVGASLGAQVVSGRPVPLSLDARTHVMMTNTLSAMSDLNRRALVNLVDRAGAMLVLAVNQIGDQDYNALLAPFLGGASPACSWETQSRAANQMFDLPGMPLSLFAASRGANILAFRCAAGTPWYQTSDGAAPVIMFYTPNGGWVKLLGFDWGTATRVADWETVLLYVPPGPPSVPNPPPPPPGLPPPPSPPPMPPSPLPPSPPSPPEMPPLPPSPPPDPSPDARAIVLTDATLPFDTLRKTQLLLTVLQLVGQGNVLDRPNPGIAPVHVTYDNTLSQLSDSAKAFLNEKLSLGKMVLSIVVTGEDSAPDVSAVVSSVAGFDVTCAKRVMARGSLSADPDSNYTGVLGLPRFPSAMSLAPNTVALACSTGRRVVLVDGSDSEAVIWELSVGRGILRLIGYDFTTGGYDGSAPVKGELPLAQRLPATSSIAAVLTTRMLPAAPVTPGVSPVRSPPPVRRPPSPPPTGRPPPAPFGGKIPEVVMLADPEVQTDSANKEKLRDGINALGSAPVVWPGAVDGTPVHVAFDTTLAALSTETLDGLKKLIAAKRTILSIVFTTGVTDTARTSLLQSLTGYADLSCTTGAVAAKLRVNRIVSAIPDLRSSGWRAQKDTRYIKCNVGTNVFAANLVGSKQAVVLELTTVGGGTVRLIGYNFASGGRGSDRKPLTSIAVFTKPLVPPTSGR
;
A
#
# COMPACT_ATOMS: atom_id res chain seq x y z
N MET A 1 -29.29 -81.91 16.72
CA MET A 1 -30.40 -80.94 16.82
C MET A 1 -30.38 -80.13 15.54
N LYS A 2 -31.09 -80.60 14.51
CA LYS A 2 -32.45 -80.22 14.09
C LYS A 2 -32.55 -78.79 13.53
N GLU A 3 -32.64 -78.75 12.20
CA GLU A 3 -33.47 -77.89 11.36
C GLU A 3 -33.43 -76.36 11.55
N CYS A 4 -32.87 -75.66 10.56
CA CYS A 4 -33.63 -74.68 9.76
C CYS A 4 -32.71 -74.02 8.72
N LEU A 5 -32.73 -74.49 7.47
CA LEU A 5 -32.29 -73.71 6.31
C LEU A 5 -32.85 -74.33 5.03
N ARG A 6 -34.01 -73.80 4.60
CA ARG A 6 -34.42 -73.80 3.20
C ARG A 6 -34.01 -72.46 2.62
N MET A 7 -33.06 -72.45 1.69
CA MET A 7 -32.86 -71.37 0.72
C MET A 7 -33.05 -71.91 -0.70
N PRO A 8 -33.61 -71.10 -1.62
CA PRO A 8 -33.81 -71.50 -3.00
C PRO A 8 -32.49 -71.43 -3.79
N ARG A 9 -32.34 -72.33 -4.75
CA ARG A 9 -31.28 -72.30 -5.75
C ARG A 9 -31.47 -71.06 -6.66
N LEU A 10 -30.55 -70.11 -6.57
CA LEU A 10 -30.29 -69.16 -7.65
C LEU A 10 -28.98 -69.58 -8.34
N ARG A 11 -29.14 -70.19 -9.51
CA ARG A 11 -28.05 -70.42 -10.47
C ARG A 11 -27.79 -69.12 -11.22
N GLY A 12 -26.51 -68.75 -11.33
CA GLY A 12 -26.02 -67.85 -12.37
C GLY A 12 -25.66 -66.44 -11.92
N ALA A 13 -24.42 -66.23 -11.45
CA ALA A 13 -23.66 -64.98 -11.60
C ALA A 13 -22.24 -65.16 -11.04
N ALA A 14 -21.49 -66.15 -11.53
CA ALA A 14 -20.13 -66.43 -11.06
C ALA A 14 -19.07 -65.88 -12.04
N VAL A 15 -19.09 -64.57 -12.33
CA VAL A 15 -17.93 -63.88 -12.95
C VAL A 15 -17.84 -62.39 -12.52
N ALA A 16 -18.93 -61.74 -12.12
CA ALA A 16 -18.91 -60.29 -11.83
C ALA A 16 -18.36 -59.90 -10.44
N ALA A 17 -18.47 -60.78 -9.44
CA ALA A 17 -18.08 -60.48 -8.07
C ALA A 17 -16.58 -60.19 -7.86
N PRO A 18 -15.62 -60.98 -8.42
CA PRO A 18 -14.19 -60.69 -8.24
C PRO A 18 -13.76 -59.42 -8.99
N LEU A 19 -14.39 -59.09 -10.12
CA LEU A 19 -14.09 -57.87 -10.88
C LEU A 19 -14.59 -56.62 -10.14
N LEU A 20 -15.77 -56.67 -9.52
CA LEU A 20 -16.31 -55.58 -8.68
C LEU A 20 -15.49 -55.37 -7.40
N LEU A 21 -14.99 -56.44 -6.79
CA LEU A 21 -14.06 -56.35 -5.65
C LEU A 21 -12.70 -55.76 -6.06
N LEU A 22 -12.18 -56.12 -7.24
CA LEU A 22 -10.93 -55.56 -7.77
C LEU A 22 -11.08 -54.08 -8.16
N LEU A 23 -12.20 -53.72 -8.80
CA LEU A 23 -12.54 -52.33 -9.11
C LEU A 23 -12.76 -51.51 -7.83
N GLY A 24 -13.44 -52.06 -6.83
CA GLY A 24 -13.59 -51.42 -5.52
C GLY A 24 -12.27 -51.21 -4.80
N ALA A 25 -11.35 -52.19 -4.86
CA ALA A 25 -10.01 -52.06 -4.29
C ALA A 25 -9.15 -51.04 -5.07
N LEU A 26 -9.20 -51.02 -6.41
CA LEU A 26 -8.53 -50.01 -7.22
C LEU A 26 -9.09 -48.60 -6.99
N SER A 27 -10.41 -48.46 -6.87
CA SER A 27 -11.05 -47.19 -6.55
C SER A 27 -10.70 -46.73 -5.13
N ALA A 28 -10.62 -47.64 -4.15
CA ALA A 28 -10.16 -47.32 -2.80
C ALA A 28 -8.68 -46.90 -2.77
N LEU A 29 -7.81 -47.55 -3.56
CA LEU A 29 -6.41 -47.16 -3.74
C LEU A 29 -6.27 -45.79 -4.44
N GLN A 30 -7.10 -45.51 -5.44
CA GLN A 30 -7.14 -44.20 -6.11
C GLN A 30 -7.72 -43.10 -5.20
N LEU A 31 -8.70 -43.43 -4.35
CA LEU A 31 -9.24 -42.51 -3.35
C LEU A 31 -8.22 -42.23 -2.23
N CYS A 32 -7.48 -43.23 -1.74
CA CYS A 32 -6.38 -43.01 -0.79
C CYS A 32 -5.25 -42.16 -1.41
N ALA A 33 -4.87 -42.43 -2.66
CA ALA A 33 -3.86 -41.64 -3.36
C ALA A 33 -4.33 -40.19 -3.66
N ALA A 34 -5.62 -39.98 -3.92
CA ALA A 34 -6.20 -38.65 -4.13
C ALA A 34 -6.38 -37.86 -2.82
N VAL A 35 -6.59 -38.55 -1.69
CA VAL A 35 -6.63 -37.93 -0.35
C VAL A 35 -5.22 -37.54 0.10
N GLU A 36 -4.19 -38.35 -0.17
CA GLU A 36 -2.79 -37.98 0.09
C GLU A 36 -2.29 -36.87 -0.85
N ALA A 37 -2.74 -36.82 -2.10
CA ALA A 37 -2.40 -35.73 -3.04
C ALA A 37 -2.98 -34.35 -2.63
N ASN A 38 -3.93 -34.31 -1.69
CA ASN A 38 -4.53 -33.08 -1.16
C ASN A 38 -4.03 -32.69 0.24
N ALA A 39 -3.22 -33.54 0.90
CA ALA A 39 -2.54 -33.14 2.11
C ALA A 39 -1.39 -32.19 1.72
N GLN A 40 -1.56 -30.90 1.99
CA GLN A 40 -0.45 -29.95 1.81
C GLN A 40 0.74 -30.45 2.64
N PRO A 41 1.94 -30.61 2.03
CA PRO A 41 3.07 -31.17 2.75
C PRO A 41 3.45 -30.25 3.93
N PRO A 42 3.90 -30.82 5.06
CA PRO A 42 3.99 -30.12 6.32
C PRO A 42 4.98 -28.95 6.29
N VAL A 43 4.69 -27.94 7.09
CA VAL A 43 5.63 -26.88 7.47
C VAL A 43 6.46 -27.39 8.64
N VAL A 44 7.78 -27.25 8.59
CA VAL A 44 8.65 -27.63 9.71
C VAL A 44 9.43 -26.44 10.23
N VAL A 45 9.35 -26.18 11.53
CA VAL A 45 10.21 -25.22 12.23
C VAL A 45 11.30 -25.95 13.00
N TYR A 46 12.56 -25.59 12.73
CA TYR A 46 13.72 -26.18 13.38
C TYR A 46 14.14 -25.35 14.59
N SER A 47 14.20 -26.00 15.75
CA SER A 47 14.55 -25.38 17.02
C SER A 47 15.76 -26.08 17.65
N ASP A 48 16.93 -25.44 17.58
CA ASP A 48 18.16 -25.89 18.24
C ASP A 48 18.72 -24.81 19.17
N PRO A 49 18.03 -24.50 20.28
CA PRO A 49 18.45 -23.42 21.16
C PRO A 49 19.81 -23.74 21.81
N ASN A 50 20.71 -22.76 21.83
CA ASN A 50 21.93 -22.82 22.62
C ASN A 50 21.59 -22.63 24.10
N PRO A 51 21.70 -23.67 24.95
CA PRO A 51 21.30 -23.58 26.34
C PRO A 51 22.13 -22.55 27.14
N ASN A 52 23.31 -22.20 26.63
CA ASN A 52 24.19 -21.21 27.26
C ASN A 52 23.91 -19.77 26.79
N ASN A 53 22.89 -19.55 25.96
CA ASN A 53 22.51 -18.23 25.46
C ASN A 53 21.00 -18.01 25.59
N ASN A 54 20.59 -17.37 26.69
CA ASN A 54 19.18 -17.09 27.00
C ASN A 54 18.45 -16.33 25.88
N ASN A 55 19.14 -15.43 25.18
CA ASN A 55 18.55 -14.69 24.06
C ASN A 55 18.23 -15.63 22.88
N ASP A 56 19.13 -16.58 22.59
CA ASP A 56 18.90 -17.58 21.53
C ASP A 56 17.73 -18.51 21.88
N VAL A 57 17.66 -18.96 23.14
CA VAL A 57 16.55 -19.79 23.66
C VAL A 57 15.22 -19.06 23.48
N ALA A 58 15.12 -17.81 23.95
CA ALA A 58 13.90 -17.01 23.88
C ALA A 58 13.46 -16.72 22.44
N ARG A 59 14.41 -16.36 21.57
CA ARG A 59 14.18 -16.09 20.14
C ARG A 59 13.62 -17.30 19.41
N LYS A 60 14.25 -18.46 19.58
CA LYS A 60 13.80 -19.71 18.93
C LYS A 60 12.45 -20.16 19.45
N ALA A 61 12.20 -20.03 20.75
CA ALA A 61 10.87 -20.28 21.32
C ALA A 61 9.80 -19.36 20.69
N ALA A 62 10.08 -18.06 20.55
CA ALA A 62 9.16 -17.12 19.91
C ALA A 62 8.90 -17.44 18.43
N LEU A 63 9.93 -17.82 17.68
CA LEU A 63 9.78 -18.26 16.28
C LEU A 63 8.93 -19.53 16.17
N VAL A 64 9.17 -20.52 17.04
CA VAL A 64 8.37 -21.75 17.10
C VAL A 64 6.90 -21.41 17.36
N THR A 65 6.61 -20.60 18.37
CA THR A 65 5.24 -20.16 18.67
C THR A 65 4.60 -19.46 17.48
N SER A 66 5.34 -18.57 16.80
CA SER A 66 4.84 -17.85 15.62
C SER A 66 4.44 -18.80 14.48
N VAL A 67 5.31 -19.78 14.18
CA VAL A 67 5.06 -20.75 13.12
C VAL A 67 3.89 -21.66 13.47
N LEU A 68 3.77 -22.06 14.74
CA LEU A 68 2.63 -22.87 15.18
C LEU A 68 1.31 -22.10 15.13
N ASN A 69 1.31 -20.81 15.51
CA ASN A 69 0.10 -19.97 15.46
C ASN A 69 -0.45 -19.82 14.04
N VAL A 70 0.43 -19.60 13.06
CA VAL A 70 0.04 -19.38 11.65
C VAL A 70 -0.11 -20.69 10.89
N GLY A 71 0.74 -21.67 11.21
CA GLY A 71 0.88 -22.92 10.48
C GLY A 71 0.11 -24.10 11.08
N ALA A 72 -0.65 -23.92 12.16
CA ALA A 72 -1.46 -25.00 12.74
C ALA A 72 -2.42 -25.63 11.71
N SER A 73 -3.04 -24.81 10.85
CA SER A 73 -3.89 -25.28 9.75
C SER A 73 -3.11 -25.95 8.61
N LEU A 74 -1.80 -25.75 8.54
CA LEU A 74 -0.88 -26.31 7.54
C LEU A 74 -0.09 -27.52 8.06
N GLY A 75 -0.48 -28.06 9.23
CA GLY A 75 0.21 -29.21 9.84
C GLY A 75 1.63 -28.89 10.28
N ALA A 76 1.88 -27.69 10.80
CA ALA A 76 3.21 -27.28 11.24
C ALA A 76 3.78 -28.19 12.35
N GLN A 77 5.04 -28.60 12.21
CA GLN A 77 5.75 -29.45 13.17
C GLN A 77 7.02 -28.78 13.67
N VAL A 78 7.37 -29.05 14.93
CA VAL A 78 8.63 -28.60 15.53
C VAL A 78 9.64 -29.73 15.48
N VAL A 79 10.82 -29.46 14.93
CA VAL A 79 11.93 -30.41 14.92
C VAL A 79 13.06 -29.86 15.77
N SER A 80 13.48 -30.62 16.78
CA SER A 80 14.52 -30.25 17.73
C SER A 80 15.50 -31.42 17.95
N GLY A 81 16.71 -31.10 18.42
CA GLY A 81 17.76 -32.08 18.72
C GLY A 81 19.16 -31.60 18.33
N ARG A 82 20.20 -32.26 18.84
CA ARG A 82 21.60 -32.03 18.47
C ARG A 82 22.28 -33.35 18.08
N PRO A 83 22.59 -33.58 16.80
CA PRO A 83 22.31 -32.72 15.64
C PRO A 83 20.80 -32.67 15.32
N VAL A 84 20.33 -31.57 14.75
CA VAL A 84 18.92 -31.42 14.36
C VAL A 84 18.61 -32.38 13.21
N PRO A 85 17.65 -33.32 13.38
CA PRO A 85 17.27 -34.21 12.29
C PRO A 85 16.57 -33.42 11.18
N LEU A 86 16.83 -33.75 9.92
CA LEU A 86 16.21 -33.08 8.78
C LEU A 86 14.91 -33.79 8.41
N SER A 87 13.77 -33.10 8.47
CA SER A 87 12.53 -33.60 7.88
C SER A 87 12.63 -33.62 6.35
N LEU A 88 12.44 -34.78 5.73
CA LEU A 88 12.57 -34.98 4.28
C LEU A 88 11.27 -34.73 3.52
N ASP A 89 10.13 -34.76 4.22
CA ASP A 89 8.79 -34.66 3.63
C ASP A 89 8.21 -33.24 3.72
N ALA A 90 8.92 -32.33 4.38
CA ALA A 90 8.47 -30.96 4.56
C ALA A 90 8.59 -30.16 3.25
N ARG A 91 7.55 -29.38 2.94
CA ARG A 91 7.59 -28.43 1.82
C ARG A 91 8.23 -27.10 2.22
N THR A 92 7.96 -26.66 3.45
CA THR A 92 8.47 -25.40 3.97
C THR A 92 9.34 -25.65 5.19
N HIS A 93 10.59 -25.21 5.13
CA HIS A 93 11.55 -25.28 6.22
C HIS A 93 11.72 -23.90 6.82
N VAL A 94 11.46 -23.73 8.12
CA VAL A 94 11.60 -22.46 8.83
C VAL A 94 12.67 -22.61 9.91
N MET A 95 13.67 -21.73 9.91
CA MET A 95 14.72 -21.78 10.95
C MET A 95 15.39 -20.41 11.12
N MET A 96 16.13 -20.26 12.22
CA MET A 96 17.04 -19.12 12.38
C MET A 96 18.36 -19.36 11.67
N THR A 97 19.02 -18.30 11.19
CA THR A 97 20.29 -18.43 10.45
C THR A 97 21.39 -19.14 11.26
N ASN A 98 21.45 -18.93 12.56
CA ASN A 98 22.40 -19.64 13.42
C ASN A 98 22.11 -21.15 13.57
N THR A 99 20.86 -21.59 13.37
CA THR A 99 20.49 -23.01 13.35
C THR A 99 20.99 -23.66 12.07
N LEU A 100 20.86 -22.95 10.94
CA LEU A 100 21.43 -23.39 9.67
C LEU A 100 22.97 -23.47 9.72
N SER A 101 23.63 -22.50 10.37
CA SER A 101 25.09 -22.51 10.52
C SER A 101 25.60 -23.65 11.40
N ALA A 102 24.83 -24.05 12.43
CA ALA A 102 25.17 -25.16 13.32
C ALA A 102 24.86 -26.55 12.72
N MET A 103 24.11 -26.59 11.62
CA MET A 103 23.76 -27.83 10.92
C MET A 103 25.01 -28.46 10.28
N SER A 104 25.14 -29.78 10.38
CA SER A 104 26.22 -30.55 9.74
C SER A 104 26.20 -30.37 8.22
N ASP A 105 27.37 -30.49 7.58
CA ASP A 105 27.48 -30.35 6.11
C ASP A 105 26.65 -31.38 5.34
N LEU A 106 26.44 -32.57 5.92
CA LEU A 106 25.56 -33.59 5.34
C LEU A 106 24.09 -33.10 5.34
N ASN A 107 23.58 -32.65 6.49
CA ASN A 107 22.21 -32.16 6.59
C ASN A 107 21.99 -30.88 5.79
N ARG A 108 22.99 -29.99 5.73
CA ARG A 108 22.94 -28.77 4.92
C ARG A 108 22.84 -29.07 3.43
N ARG A 109 23.64 -30.02 2.91
CA ARG A 109 23.55 -30.47 1.51
C ARG A 109 22.21 -31.13 1.21
N ALA A 110 21.70 -31.95 2.13
CA ALA A 110 20.37 -32.55 1.99
C ALA A 110 19.28 -31.47 1.95
N LEU A 111 19.34 -30.45 2.82
CA LEU A 111 18.41 -29.33 2.84
C LEU A 111 18.45 -28.51 1.54
N VAL A 112 19.63 -28.27 0.97
CA VAL A 112 19.75 -27.63 -0.35
C VAL A 112 18.96 -28.40 -1.42
N ASN A 113 19.11 -29.73 -1.46
CA ASN A 113 18.39 -30.57 -2.43
C ASN A 113 16.87 -30.65 -2.19
N LEU A 114 16.40 -30.43 -0.96
CA LEU A 114 14.98 -30.37 -0.63
C LEU A 114 14.38 -29.02 -1.04
N VAL A 115 15.08 -27.94 -0.75
CA VAL A 115 14.64 -26.56 -1.02
C VAL A 115 14.74 -26.24 -2.50
N ASP A 116 15.68 -26.83 -3.23
CA ASP A 116 15.84 -26.65 -4.68
C ASP A 116 14.83 -27.46 -5.50
N ARG A 117 13.57 -27.50 -5.07
CA ARG A 117 12.48 -28.19 -5.77
C ARG A 117 11.35 -27.21 -6.01
N ALA A 118 10.66 -27.36 -7.14
CA ALA A 118 9.50 -26.55 -7.47
C ALA A 118 8.47 -26.55 -6.34
N GLY A 119 8.17 -25.36 -5.81
CA GLY A 119 7.21 -25.17 -4.73
C GLY A 119 7.73 -25.44 -3.32
N ALA A 120 8.98 -25.87 -3.14
CA ALA A 120 9.63 -25.92 -1.82
C ALA A 120 10.09 -24.52 -1.39
N MET A 121 10.16 -24.29 -0.07
CA MET A 121 10.56 -23.00 0.49
C MET A 121 11.43 -23.17 1.73
N LEU A 122 12.50 -22.39 1.80
CA LEU A 122 13.27 -22.15 3.02
C LEU A 122 12.99 -20.75 3.53
N VAL A 123 12.64 -20.60 4.81
CA VAL A 123 12.47 -19.32 5.47
C VAL A 123 13.53 -19.18 6.56
N LEU A 124 14.37 -18.16 6.41
CA LEU A 124 15.48 -17.85 7.31
C LEU A 124 15.19 -16.57 8.08
N ALA A 125 14.90 -16.72 9.38
CA ALA A 125 14.85 -15.60 10.31
C ALA A 125 16.27 -15.24 10.75
N VAL A 126 16.64 -13.97 10.64
CA VAL A 126 18.01 -13.57 10.97
C VAL A 126 18.23 -13.55 12.48
N ASN A 127 19.41 -14.00 12.87
CA ASN A 127 19.89 -13.84 14.23
C ASN A 127 20.77 -12.57 14.31
N GLN A 128 20.33 -11.55 15.05
CA GLN A 128 21.11 -10.31 15.22
C GLN A 128 22.36 -10.46 16.10
N ILE A 129 22.57 -11.61 16.74
CA ILE A 129 23.75 -11.86 17.58
C ILE A 129 24.82 -12.54 16.73
N GLY A 130 25.75 -11.75 16.17
CA GLY A 130 26.99 -12.20 15.56
C GLY A 130 27.27 -11.72 14.14
N ASP A 131 28.53 -11.83 13.71
CA ASP A 131 29.01 -11.55 12.35
C ASP A 131 28.66 -12.72 11.42
N GLN A 132 27.37 -12.93 11.18
CA GLN A 132 26.90 -13.92 10.21
C GLN A 132 27.19 -13.45 8.79
N ASP A 133 27.93 -14.25 8.03
CA ASP A 133 28.06 -14.05 6.58
C ASP A 133 26.84 -14.63 5.86
N TYR A 134 25.82 -13.79 5.67
CA TYR A 134 24.60 -14.17 4.96
C TYR A 134 24.86 -14.57 3.51
N ASN A 135 25.93 -14.06 2.88
CA ASN A 135 26.27 -14.43 1.50
C ASN A 135 26.75 -15.88 1.44
N ALA A 136 27.68 -16.25 2.31
CA ALA A 136 28.16 -17.62 2.41
C ALA A 136 27.05 -18.60 2.82
N LEU A 137 26.13 -18.15 3.69
CA LEU A 137 24.99 -18.95 4.14
C LEU A 137 23.97 -19.23 3.02
N LEU A 138 23.72 -18.25 2.15
CA LEU A 138 22.73 -18.35 1.06
C LEU A 138 23.30 -19.00 -0.20
N ALA A 139 24.59 -18.83 -0.51
CA ALA A 139 25.19 -19.29 -1.76
C ALA A 139 24.89 -20.75 -2.14
N PRO A 140 24.91 -21.74 -1.21
CA PRO A 140 24.58 -23.12 -1.55
C PRO A 140 23.17 -23.31 -2.12
N PHE A 141 22.19 -22.52 -1.68
CA PHE A 141 20.81 -22.59 -2.15
C PHE A 141 20.60 -21.87 -3.49
N LEU A 142 21.52 -20.99 -3.87
CA LEU A 142 21.47 -20.16 -5.07
C LEU A 142 22.40 -20.69 -6.16
N GLY A 143 22.65 -22.01 -6.19
CA GLY A 143 23.53 -22.64 -7.18
C GLY A 143 25.01 -22.26 -7.02
N GLY A 144 25.44 -21.88 -5.82
CA GLY A 144 26.80 -21.42 -5.53
C GLY A 144 27.02 -19.93 -5.80
N ALA A 145 26.05 -19.21 -6.33
CA ALA A 145 26.14 -17.77 -6.56
C ALA A 145 25.96 -16.99 -5.24
N SER A 146 26.88 -16.06 -4.97
CA SER A 146 26.71 -15.11 -3.87
C SER A 146 25.61 -14.09 -4.24
N PRO A 147 24.63 -13.83 -3.36
CA PRO A 147 23.62 -12.81 -3.61
C PRO A 147 24.16 -11.38 -3.43
N ALA A 148 25.42 -11.22 -3.01
CA ALA A 148 26.10 -9.94 -2.74
C ALA A 148 25.27 -9.00 -1.84
N CYS A 149 24.68 -9.57 -0.80
CA CYS A 149 23.95 -8.88 0.24
C CYS A 149 24.89 -8.11 1.16
N SER A 150 24.63 -6.81 1.30
CA SER A 150 25.02 -6.02 2.46
C SER A 150 23.82 -5.85 3.39
N TRP A 151 24.06 -5.62 4.68
CA TRP A 151 22.99 -5.49 5.66
C TRP A 151 23.24 -4.35 6.65
N GLU A 152 22.15 -3.74 7.11
CA GLU A 152 22.17 -2.65 8.08
C GLU A 152 20.99 -2.76 9.04
N THR A 153 21.17 -2.30 10.28
CA THR A 153 20.04 -2.18 11.21
C THR A 153 19.14 -1.04 10.75
N GLN A 154 17.85 -1.32 10.58
CA GLN A 154 16.87 -0.39 10.06
C GLN A 154 15.86 0.00 11.13
N SER A 155 15.53 1.29 11.14
CA SER A 155 14.51 1.88 12.04
C SER A 155 13.36 2.53 11.27
N ARG A 156 13.46 2.54 9.94
CA ARG A 156 12.46 3.10 9.02
C ARG A 156 11.42 2.05 8.66
N ALA A 157 10.18 2.48 8.48
CA ALA A 157 9.14 1.62 7.95
C ALA A 157 9.50 1.11 6.56
N ALA A 158 9.25 -0.17 6.32
CA ALA A 158 9.41 -0.80 5.01
C ALA A 158 8.03 -1.06 4.42
N ASN A 159 7.76 -0.56 3.23
CA ASN A 159 6.45 -0.70 2.61
C ASN A 159 6.44 -1.89 1.67
N GLN A 160 5.27 -2.50 1.54
CA GLN A 160 5.05 -3.61 0.64
C GLN A 160 5.30 -3.18 -0.81
N MET A 161 6.08 -3.96 -1.54
CA MET A 161 6.44 -3.68 -2.94
C MET A 161 5.44 -4.27 -3.94
N PHE A 162 4.74 -5.33 -3.53
CA PHE A 162 3.77 -6.06 -4.35
C PHE A 162 2.45 -6.15 -3.62
N ASP A 163 1.34 -5.99 -4.31
CA ASP A 163 0.01 -6.15 -3.71
C ASP A 163 -0.32 -7.63 -3.47
N LEU A 164 0.14 -8.16 -2.33
CA LEU A 164 -0.12 -9.54 -1.93
C LEU A 164 -1.34 -9.58 -0.99
N PRO A 165 -2.42 -10.28 -1.33
CA PRO A 165 -3.63 -10.33 -0.51
C PRO A 165 -3.34 -10.82 0.92
N GLY A 166 -3.91 -10.13 1.91
CA GLY A 166 -3.79 -10.50 3.33
C GLY A 166 -2.45 -10.14 3.98
N MET A 167 -1.50 -9.57 3.24
CA MET A 167 -0.22 -9.11 3.78
C MET A 167 -0.30 -7.67 4.31
N PRO A 168 0.48 -7.31 5.35
CA PRO A 168 0.52 -5.94 5.86
C PRO A 168 1.10 -4.98 4.81
N LEU A 169 0.55 -3.77 4.72
CA LEU A 169 1.03 -2.75 3.76
C LEU A 169 2.40 -2.16 4.14
N SER A 170 2.73 -2.19 5.43
CA SER A 170 3.97 -1.64 5.95
C SER A 170 4.45 -2.45 7.15
N LEU A 171 5.75 -2.68 7.22
CA LEU A 171 6.41 -3.27 8.37
C LEU A 171 7.02 -2.13 9.19
N PHE A 172 6.56 -2.00 10.44
CA PHE A 172 7.14 -1.19 11.54
C PHE A 172 6.97 0.33 11.56
N ALA A 173 5.79 0.86 11.20
CA ALA A 173 5.50 2.28 11.43
C ALA A 173 5.55 2.66 12.94
N ALA A 174 6.44 3.57 13.33
CA ALA A 174 6.45 4.31 14.61
C ALA A 174 7.00 3.65 15.91
N SER A 175 7.69 2.50 15.87
CA SER A 175 8.28 1.91 17.09
C SER A 175 9.78 2.17 17.23
N ARG A 176 10.18 3.01 18.20
CA ARG A 176 11.56 3.02 18.70
C ARG A 176 11.81 1.70 19.44
N GLY A 177 12.78 0.90 18.98
CA GLY A 177 13.24 -0.31 19.68
C GLY A 177 13.05 -1.64 18.95
N ALA A 178 12.47 -1.68 17.75
CA ALA A 178 12.49 -2.88 16.93
C ALA A 178 13.87 -3.02 16.26
N ASN A 179 14.55 -4.11 16.59
CA ASN A 179 15.83 -4.48 16.01
C ASN A 179 15.56 -5.22 14.72
N ILE A 180 15.61 -4.50 13.59
CA ILE A 180 15.31 -5.04 12.27
C ILE A 180 16.57 -4.94 11.43
N LEU A 181 16.95 -6.02 10.79
CA LEU A 181 18.01 -6.03 9.80
C LEU A 181 17.38 -5.83 8.42
N ALA A 182 17.90 -4.93 7.62
CA ALA A 182 17.49 -4.77 6.22
C ALA A 182 18.67 -5.09 5.30
N PHE A 183 18.35 -5.71 4.16
CA PHE A 183 19.34 -6.23 3.21
C PHE A 183 19.33 -5.43 1.93
N ARG A 184 20.49 -5.33 1.30
CA ARG A 184 20.69 -4.80 -0.05
C ARG A 184 21.49 -5.84 -0.82
N CYS A 185 20.80 -6.64 -1.61
CA CYS A 185 21.38 -7.73 -2.37
C CYS A 185 21.39 -7.38 -3.86
N ALA A 186 22.39 -7.86 -4.59
CA ALA A 186 22.42 -7.76 -6.05
C ALA A 186 21.43 -8.74 -6.70
N ALA A 187 21.12 -9.83 -6.00
CA ALA A 187 20.11 -10.82 -6.40
C ALA A 187 18.92 -10.85 -5.43
N GLY A 188 17.82 -11.44 -5.87
CA GLY A 188 16.60 -11.57 -5.08
C GLY A 188 15.59 -10.44 -5.33
N THR A 189 14.38 -10.64 -4.82
CA THR A 189 13.24 -9.76 -4.99
C THR A 189 12.82 -9.22 -3.61
N PRO A 190 12.91 -7.91 -3.37
CA PRO A 190 12.48 -7.31 -2.11
C PRO A 190 10.96 -7.31 -2.03
N TRP A 191 10.38 -7.89 -0.99
CA TRP A 191 8.92 -7.85 -0.76
C TRP A 191 8.47 -6.65 0.02
N TYR A 192 9.35 -6.18 0.90
CA TYR A 192 9.20 -4.95 1.63
C TYR A 192 10.47 -4.15 1.44
N GLN A 193 10.34 -2.86 1.18
CA GLN A 193 11.47 -2.00 0.94
C GLN A 193 11.32 -0.68 1.68
N THR A 194 12.39 -0.26 2.34
CA THR A 194 12.51 1.09 2.88
C THR A 194 12.84 2.07 1.77
N SER A 195 12.56 3.36 2.01
CA SER A 195 12.76 4.43 1.03
C SER A 195 14.20 4.58 0.52
N ASP A 196 15.18 4.01 1.23
CA ASP A 196 16.58 4.01 0.83
C ASP A 196 16.97 2.76 0.03
N GLY A 197 16.05 1.83 -0.22
CA GLY A 197 16.27 0.62 -1.01
C GLY A 197 16.64 -0.62 -0.20
N ALA A 198 16.83 -0.52 1.11
CA ALA A 198 17.06 -1.70 1.95
C ALA A 198 15.74 -2.47 2.15
N ALA A 199 15.82 -3.79 2.25
CA ALA A 199 14.66 -4.66 2.32
C ALA A 199 14.77 -5.60 3.51
N PRO A 200 13.88 -5.51 4.51
CA PRO A 200 13.87 -6.44 5.64
C PRO A 200 13.24 -7.80 5.28
N VAL A 201 12.70 -7.94 4.07
CA VAL A 201 12.20 -9.21 3.52
C VAL A 201 12.67 -9.30 2.07
N ILE A 202 13.58 -10.24 1.79
CA ILE A 202 14.03 -10.56 0.43
C ILE A 202 13.75 -12.02 0.15
N MET A 203 13.31 -12.30 -1.06
CA MET A 203 13.09 -13.65 -1.54
C MET A 203 13.98 -13.95 -2.75
N PHE A 204 14.53 -15.14 -2.79
CA PHE A 204 15.45 -15.62 -3.83
C PHE A 204 14.86 -16.87 -4.48
N TYR A 205 15.10 -17.01 -5.77
CA TYR A 205 14.81 -18.23 -6.51
C TYR A 205 16.00 -19.18 -6.44
N THR A 206 15.73 -20.46 -6.20
CA THR A 206 16.74 -21.50 -6.41
C THR A 206 16.79 -21.91 -7.89
N PRO A 207 17.88 -22.54 -8.37
CA PRO A 207 18.02 -22.95 -9.76
C PRO A 207 16.87 -23.80 -10.32
N ASN A 208 16.28 -24.68 -9.51
CA ASN A 208 15.23 -25.62 -9.92
C ASN A 208 13.83 -25.23 -9.43
N GLY A 209 13.60 -23.94 -9.15
CA GLY A 209 12.25 -23.37 -8.94
C GLY A 209 11.73 -23.43 -7.50
N GLY A 210 12.60 -23.69 -6.54
CA GLY A 210 12.33 -23.48 -5.13
C GLY A 210 12.58 -22.04 -4.68
N TRP A 211 12.37 -21.79 -3.39
CA TRP A 211 12.45 -20.44 -2.82
C TRP A 211 13.27 -20.37 -1.55
N VAL A 212 14.03 -19.28 -1.39
CA VAL A 212 14.64 -18.91 -0.11
C VAL A 212 14.15 -17.53 0.30
N LYS A 213 13.54 -17.41 1.47
CA LYS A 213 13.05 -16.15 2.03
C LYS A 213 13.92 -15.75 3.22
N LEU A 214 14.55 -14.59 3.15
CA LEU A 214 15.36 -14.01 4.22
C LEU A 214 14.55 -12.94 4.95
N LEU A 215 14.34 -13.13 6.25
CA LEU A 215 13.56 -12.27 7.13
C LEU A 215 14.47 -11.57 8.12
N GLY A 216 14.52 -10.25 8.03
CA GLY A 216 15.33 -9.35 8.83
C GLY A 216 14.88 -9.10 10.26
N PHE A 217 13.72 -9.62 10.66
CA PHE A 217 13.16 -9.38 11.98
C PHE A 217 13.82 -10.24 13.06
N ASP A 218 14.07 -9.62 14.21
CA ASP A 218 14.52 -10.29 15.41
C ASP A 218 13.31 -10.72 16.27
N TRP A 219 13.05 -12.03 16.30
CA TRP A 219 12.01 -12.65 17.13
C TRP A 219 12.23 -12.47 18.64
N GLY A 220 13.35 -11.87 19.06
CA GLY A 220 13.58 -11.44 20.44
C GLY A 220 12.80 -10.18 20.83
N THR A 221 12.17 -9.49 19.87
CA THR A 221 11.37 -8.27 20.13
C THR A 221 9.87 -8.55 20.03
N ALA A 222 9.19 -8.68 21.16
CA ALA A 222 7.80 -9.17 21.24
C ALA A 222 6.74 -8.24 20.62
N THR A 223 7.05 -6.99 20.28
CA THR A 223 6.03 -5.95 20.08
C THR A 223 5.30 -6.00 18.73
N ARG A 224 5.72 -6.82 17.74
CA ARG A 224 5.07 -6.91 16.40
C ARG A 224 5.20 -8.27 15.70
N VAL A 225 5.23 -9.35 16.46
CA VAL A 225 5.39 -10.70 15.89
C VAL A 225 4.27 -11.03 14.88
N ALA A 226 3.05 -10.53 15.09
CA ALA A 226 1.90 -10.79 14.21
C ALA A 226 2.04 -10.28 12.77
N ASP A 227 2.66 -9.10 12.56
CA ASP A 227 2.95 -8.59 11.20
C ASP A 227 3.91 -9.54 10.45
N TRP A 228 4.84 -10.15 11.17
CA TRP A 228 5.86 -11.07 10.62
C TRP A 228 5.35 -12.49 10.45
N GLU A 229 4.43 -12.91 11.30
CA GLU A 229 3.67 -14.15 11.22
C GLU A 229 2.96 -14.30 9.88
N THR A 230 2.26 -13.26 9.42
CA THR A 230 1.61 -13.29 8.09
C THR A 230 2.61 -13.42 6.94
N VAL A 231 3.81 -12.85 7.08
CA VAL A 231 4.86 -12.88 6.06
C VAL A 231 5.61 -14.23 6.03
N LEU A 232 5.75 -14.91 7.17
CA LEU A 232 6.51 -16.15 7.35
C LEU A 232 6.12 -17.21 6.30
N LEU A 233 4.84 -17.60 6.26
CA LEU A 233 4.38 -18.78 5.52
C LEU A 233 3.72 -18.47 4.18
N TYR A 234 3.62 -17.19 3.78
CA TYR A 234 3.08 -16.84 2.47
C TYR A 234 3.98 -17.37 1.35
N VAL A 235 3.40 -18.16 0.44
CA VAL A 235 4.06 -18.68 -0.76
C VAL A 235 3.53 -17.90 -1.96
N PRO A 236 4.38 -17.22 -2.75
CA PRO A 236 3.93 -16.51 -3.93
C PRO A 236 3.38 -17.49 -4.99
N PRO A 237 2.47 -17.05 -5.87
CA PRO A 237 2.14 -17.82 -7.06
C PRO A 237 3.43 -18.09 -7.85
N GLY A 238 3.63 -19.35 -8.25
CA GLY A 238 4.87 -19.79 -8.92
C GLY A 238 5.17 -18.94 -10.16
N PRO A 239 6.45 -18.84 -10.57
CA PRO A 239 6.81 -18.12 -11.79
C PRO A 239 6.04 -18.73 -12.98
N PRO A 240 5.66 -17.91 -13.97
CA PRO A 240 5.03 -18.43 -15.18
C PRO A 240 5.91 -19.52 -15.77
N SER A 241 5.32 -20.68 -16.07
CA SER A 241 6.01 -21.83 -16.65
C SER A 241 6.84 -21.35 -17.84
N VAL A 242 8.12 -21.72 -17.90
CA VAL A 242 8.97 -21.44 -19.07
C VAL A 242 8.19 -21.90 -20.31
N PRO A 243 8.02 -21.06 -21.35
CA PRO A 243 7.28 -21.45 -22.53
C PRO A 243 7.83 -22.77 -23.05
N ASN A 244 6.95 -23.74 -23.28
CA ASN A 244 7.35 -25.05 -23.80
C ASN A 244 8.27 -24.82 -25.01
N PRO A 245 9.42 -25.54 -25.09
CA PRO A 245 10.30 -25.41 -26.24
C PRO A 245 9.47 -25.62 -27.52
N PRO A 246 9.76 -24.85 -28.58
CA PRO A 246 9.05 -25.00 -29.84
C PRO A 246 9.07 -26.48 -30.27
N PRO A 247 7.95 -27.01 -30.78
CA PRO A 247 7.89 -28.39 -31.21
C PRO A 247 9.05 -28.67 -32.19
N PRO A 248 9.71 -29.83 -32.08
CA PRO A 248 10.81 -30.17 -32.97
C PRO A 248 10.35 -30.07 -34.43
N PRO A 249 11.24 -29.66 -35.35
CA PRO A 249 10.91 -29.55 -36.77
C PRO A 249 10.31 -30.88 -37.28
N PRO A 250 9.36 -30.83 -38.24
CA PRO A 250 8.74 -32.04 -38.78
C PRO A 250 9.82 -33.02 -39.24
N GLY A 251 9.84 -34.21 -38.63
CA GLY A 251 10.72 -35.28 -39.06
C GLY A 251 10.44 -35.65 -40.52
N LEU A 252 11.49 -36.09 -41.21
CA LEU A 252 11.41 -36.60 -42.58
C LEU A 252 10.28 -37.65 -42.71
N PRO A 253 9.55 -37.66 -43.85
CA PRO A 253 8.43 -38.56 -44.04
C PRO A 253 8.88 -40.03 -43.93
N PRO A 254 8.17 -40.87 -43.15
CA PRO A 254 8.46 -42.29 -43.09
C PRO A 254 8.23 -42.95 -44.46
N PRO A 255 8.98 -44.04 -44.77
CA PRO A 255 8.83 -44.77 -46.02
C PRO A 255 7.41 -45.34 -46.19
N PRO A 256 6.93 -45.49 -47.44
CA PRO A 256 5.56 -45.86 -47.74
C PRO A 256 5.22 -47.23 -47.15
N SER A 257 4.15 -47.26 -46.35
CA SER A 257 3.57 -48.49 -45.80
C SER A 257 2.69 -49.20 -46.83
N PRO A 258 2.58 -50.54 -46.76
CA PRO A 258 1.81 -51.36 -47.71
C PRO A 258 0.29 -51.07 -47.64
N PRO A 259 -0.47 -51.41 -48.69
CA PRO A 259 -1.85 -50.96 -48.87
C PRO A 259 -2.81 -51.53 -47.81
N PRO A 260 -3.77 -50.73 -47.32
CA PRO A 260 -4.71 -51.14 -46.29
C PRO A 260 -5.84 -52.02 -46.85
N MET A 261 -6.27 -53.00 -46.04
CA MET A 261 -7.46 -53.82 -46.27
C MET A 261 -8.76 -52.99 -46.14
N PRO A 262 -9.89 -53.47 -46.72
CA PRO A 262 -11.12 -52.68 -46.80
C PRO A 262 -11.80 -52.51 -45.43
N PRO A 263 -12.39 -51.33 -45.14
CA PRO A 263 -13.07 -51.07 -43.87
C PRO A 263 -14.46 -51.71 -43.83
N SER A 264 -14.84 -52.22 -42.65
CA SER A 264 -16.20 -52.62 -42.33
C SER A 264 -17.10 -51.41 -42.03
N PRO A 265 -18.42 -51.51 -42.26
CA PRO A 265 -19.34 -50.36 -42.15
C PRO A 265 -19.58 -49.94 -40.70
N LEU A 266 -19.48 -48.63 -40.45
CA LEU A 266 -19.80 -47.99 -39.17
C LEU A 266 -21.31 -47.73 -39.03
N PRO A 267 -21.87 -47.82 -37.81
CA PRO A 267 -23.29 -47.54 -37.53
C PRO A 267 -23.60 -46.03 -37.54
N PRO A 268 -24.88 -45.63 -37.74
CA PRO A 268 -25.27 -44.24 -37.94
C PRO A 268 -25.17 -43.40 -36.66
N SER A 269 -24.68 -42.17 -36.80
CA SER A 269 -24.53 -41.20 -35.71
C SER A 269 -25.88 -40.59 -35.29
N PRO A 270 -26.06 -40.31 -33.98
CA PRO A 270 -27.28 -39.70 -33.45
C PRO A 270 -27.41 -38.21 -33.83
N PRO A 271 -28.65 -37.66 -33.82
CA PRO A 271 -28.94 -36.29 -34.24
C PRO A 271 -28.40 -35.24 -33.26
N SER A 272 -27.85 -34.15 -33.81
CA SER A 272 -27.27 -33.04 -33.07
C SER A 272 -28.32 -32.28 -32.23
N PRO A 273 -27.97 -31.85 -31.01
CA PRO A 273 -28.86 -31.05 -30.17
C PRO A 273 -29.04 -29.63 -30.71
N PRO A 274 -30.17 -28.97 -30.41
CA PRO A 274 -30.49 -27.62 -30.89
C PRO A 274 -29.52 -26.57 -30.34
N GLU A 275 -29.12 -25.62 -31.20
CA GLU A 275 -28.24 -24.51 -30.84
C GLU A 275 -28.83 -23.63 -29.74
N MET A 276 -28.03 -23.36 -28.71
CA MET A 276 -28.40 -22.44 -27.64
C MET A 276 -28.38 -20.99 -28.16
N PRO A 277 -29.32 -20.13 -27.71
CA PRO A 277 -29.33 -18.72 -28.07
C PRO A 277 -28.03 -18.02 -27.61
N PRO A 278 -27.56 -17.01 -28.37
CA PRO A 278 -26.33 -16.30 -28.08
C PRO A 278 -26.40 -15.61 -26.71
N LEU A 279 -25.36 -15.84 -25.89
CA LEU A 279 -25.20 -15.17 -24.61
C LEU A 279 -25.17 -13.64 -24.82
N PRO A 280 -25.83 -12.86 -23.95
CA PRO A 280 -25.76 -11.40 -24.01
C PRO A 280 -24.31 -10.92 -23.87
N PRO A 281 -23.92 -9.82 -24.53
CA PRO A 281 -22.58 -9.30 -24.47
C PRO A 281 -22.20 -8.95 -23.02
N SER A 282 -21.01 -9.37 -22.60
CA SER A 282 -20.48 -9.07 -21.28
C SER A 282 -20.47 -7.55 -21.04
N PRO A 283 -20.85 -7.07 -19.85
CA PRO A 283 -20.75 -5.66 -19.52
C PRO A 283 -19.29 -5.18 -19.63
N PRO A 284 -19.06 -3.92 -20.03
CA PRO A 284 -17.72 -3.37 -20.12
C PRO A 284 -17.00 -3.46 -18.76
N PRO A 285 -15.68 -3.71 -18.75
CA PRO A 285 -14.89 -3.78 -17.52
C PRO A 285 -14.98 -2.45 -16.76
N ASP A 286 -15.06 -2.54 -15.43
CA ASP A 286 -15.06 -1.36 -14.56
C ASP A 286 -13.77 -0.55 -14.76
N PRO A 287 -13.84 0.79 -14.74
CA PRO A 287 -12.65 1.63 -14.79
C PRO A 287 -11.70 1.33 -13.62
N SER A 288 -10.39 1.38 -13.89
CA SER A 288 -9.36 1.24 -12.86
C SER A 288 -9.53 2.34 -11.80
N PRO A 289 -9.37 2.05 -10.51
CA PRO A 289 -9.51 3.05 -9.46
C PRO A 289 -8.44 4.15 -9.57
N ASP A 290 -8.84 5.38 -9.23
CA ASP A 290 -7.98 6.56 -9.17
C ASP A 290 -6.91 6.39 -8.08
N ALA A 291 -7.30 5.78 -6.96
CA ALA A 291 -6.48 5.55 -5.77
C ALA A 291 -7.07 4.42 -4.92
N ARG A 292 -6.33 3.97 -3.90
CA ARG A 292 -6.88 3.05 -2.88
C ARG A 292 -7.79 3.76 -1.90
N ALA A 293 -7.48 5.01 -1.58
CA ALA A 293 -8.31 5.84 -0.73
C ALA A 293 -8.41 7.27 -1.29
N ILE A 294 -9.57 7.88 -1.14
CA ILE A 294 -9.76 9.32 -1.37
C ILE A 294 -10.12 9.97 -0.04
N VAL A 295 -9.34 10.97 0.36
CA VAL A 295 -9.69 11.85 1.48
C VAL A 295 -10.38 13.08 0.90
N LEU A 296 -11.65 13.26 1.25
CA LEU A 296 -12.44 14.41 0.81
C LEU A 296 -12.21 15.57 1.79
N THR A 297 -11.66 16.66 1.27
CA THR A 297 -11.36 17.89 2.02
C THR A 297 -12.11 19.08 1.43
N ASP A 298 -12.65 19.97 2.27
CA ASP A 298 -13.18 21.24 1.81
C ASP A 298 -12.05 22.28 1.66
N ALA A 299 -12.31 23.35 0.91
CA ALA A 299 -11.30 24.38 0.64
C ALA A 299 -11.25 25.49 1.71
N THR A 300 -12.12 25.47 2.72
CA THR A 300 -12.68 26.73 3.23
C THR A 300 -12.73 26.95 4.74
N LEU A 301 -12.36 26.03 5.65
CA LEU A 301 -12.51 26.29 7.09
C LEU A 301 -11.20 26.19 7.91
N PRO A 302 -10.71 27.31 8.49
CA PRO A 302 -9.42 27.35 9.20
C PRO A 302 -9.39 26.58 10.53
N PHE A 303 -10.54 26.35 11.18
CA PHE A 303 -10.59 25.67 12.49
C PHE A 303 -10.44 24.15 12.38
N ASP A 304 -10.83 23.56 11.25
CA ASP A 304 -10.82 22.11 11.05
C ASP A 304 -9.60 21.63 10.25
N THR A 305 -8.77 22.57 9.77
CA THR A 305 -7.57 22.27 8.99
C THR A 305 -6.63 21.33 9.75
N LEU A 306 -6.42 21.53 11.06
CA LEU A 306 -5.54 20.66 11.83
C LEU A 306 -6.02 19.21 11.84
N ARG A 307 -7.32 18.99 12.10
CA ARG A 307 -7.95 17.66 12.12
C ARG A 307 -7.90 16.98 10.75
N LYS A 308 -8.25 17.73 9.70
CA LYS A 308 -8.21 17.23 8.31
C LYS A 308 -6.79 16.89 7.88
N THR A 309 -5.82 17.76 8.16
CA THR A 309 -4.40 17.50 7.89
C THR A 309 -3.92 16.27 8.68
N GLN A 310 -4.28 16.11 9.95
CA GLN A 310 -3.90 14.94 10.73
C GLN A 310 -4.55 13.65 10.23
N LEU A 311 -5.84 13.67 9.90
CA LEU A 311 -6.51 12.53 9.26
C LEU A 311 -5.80 12.15 7.96
N LEU A 312 -5.57 13.13 7.07
CA LEU A 312 -4.87 12.92 5.80
C LEU A 312 -3.49 12.30 6.04
N LEU A 313 -2.71 12.84 6.97
CA LEU A 313 -1.39 12.32 7.31
C LEU A 313 -1.44 10.89 7.85
N THR A 314 -2.43 10.56 8.66
CA THR A 314 -2.59 9.20 9.17
C THR A 314 -3.04 8.24 8.06
N VAL A 315 -3.95 8.66 7.18
CA VAL A 315 -4.34 7.89 5.98
C VAL A 315 -3.12 7.65 5.08
N LEU A 316 -2.32 8.69 4.82
CA LEU A 316 -1.08 8.59 4.03
C LEU A 316 -0.05 7.64 4.65
N GLN A 317 0.09 7.65 5.97
CA GLN A 317 1.00 6.74 6.69
C GLN A 317 0.55 5.28 6.60
N LEU A 318 -0.76 5.04 6.60
CA LEU A 318 -1.33 3.69 6.62
C LEU A 318 -1.50 3.08 5.22
N VAL A 319 -1.94 3.88 4.27
CA VAL A 319 -2.27 3.45 2.90
C VAL A 319 -1.08 3.66 1.94
N GLY A 320 -0.18 4.59 2.28
CA GLY A 320 0.95 5.00 1.46
C GLY A 320 0.64 6.22 0.58
N GLN A 321 1.59 7.14 0.45
CA GLN A 321 1.37 8.44 -0.20
C GLN A 321 0.94 8.35 -1.67
N GLY A 322 1.43 7.36 -2.44
CA GLY A 322 1.02 7.13 -3.83
C GLY A 322 -0.34 6.44 -4.01
N ASN A 323 -1.01 6.06 -2.92
CA ASN A 323 -2.26 5.32 -2.93
C ASN A 323 -3.45 6.14 -2.38
N VAL A 324 -3.23 7.41 -2.03
CA VAL A 324 -4.23 8.30 -1.41
C VAL A 324 -4.32 9.57 -2.22
N LEU A 325 -5.54 9.96 -2.60
CA LEU A 325 -5.79 11.27 -3.21
C LEU A 325 -6.51 12.18 -2.21
N ASP A 326 -5.98 13.39 -2.04
CA ASP A 326 -6.63 14.48 -1.29
C ASP A 326 -7.31 15.42 -2.28
N ARG A 327 -8.66 15.49 -2.24
CA ARG A 327 -9.41 16.34 -3.18
C ARG A 327 -10.82 16.70 -2.69
N PRO A 328 -11.42 17.80 -3.19
CA PRO A 328 -12.75 18.23 -2.75
C PRO A 328 -13.91 17.45 -3.36
N ASN A 329 -13.68 16.66 -4.42
CA ASN A 329 -14.73 15.93 -5.12
C ASN A 329 -14.50 14.41 -5.05
N PRO A 330 -15.57 13.61 -4.96
CA PRO A 330 -15.44 12.16 -5.01
C PRO A 330 -15.00 11.69 -6.41
N GLY A 331 -14.48 10.47 -6.45
CA GLY A 331 -14.36 9.71 -7.70
C GLY A 331 -14.07 8.24 -7.38
N ILE A 332 -13.25 7.56 -8.17
CA ILE A 332 -13.24 6.09 -8.15
C ILE A 332 -12.17 5.59 -7.18
N ALA A 333 -12.58 5.21 -5.97
CA ALA A 333 -11.75 4.51 -5.00
C ALA A 333 -12.60 3.54 -4.18
N PRO A 334 -12.03 2.45 -3.66
CA PRO A 334 -12.76 1.52 -2.80
C PRO A 334 -13.02 2.10 -1.40
N VAL A 335 -12.28 3.13 -0.98
CA VAL A 335 -12.49 3.84 0.30
C VAL A 335 -12.53 5.34 0.08
N HIS A 336 -13.53 6.00 0.64
CA HIS A 336 -13.54 7.45 0.80
C HIS A 336 -13.62 7.79 2.27
N VAL A 337 -12.83 8.77 2.70
CA VAL A 337 -12.83 9.27 4.06
C VAL A 337 -13.13 10.76 4.03
N THR A 338 -14.06 11.21 4.85
CA THR A 338 -14.45 12.62 4.92
C THR A 338 -14.87 13.00 6.32
N TYR A 339 -14.95 14.29 6.60
CA TYR A 339 -15.59 14.79 7.81
C TYR A 339 -17.06 15.10 7.53
N ASP A 340 -17.91 15.03 8.56
CA ASP A 340 -19.33 15.37 8.46
C ASP A 340 -19.57 16.80 7.90
N ASN A 341 -18.75 17.76 8.33
CA ASN A 341 -18.78 19.14 7.83
C ASN A 341 -18.26 19.33 6.40
N THR A 342 -17.32 18.50 5.93
CA THR A 342 -16.90 18.49 4.51
C THR A 342 -18.00 17.88 3.67
N LEU A 343 -18.60 16.79 4.15
CA LEU A 343 -19.64 16.06 3.44
C LEU A 343 -20.90 16.89 3.24
N SER A 344 -21.29 17.70 4.24
CA SER A 344 -22.44 18.60 4.13
C SER A 344 -22.24 19.65 3.03
N GLN A 345 -21.01 20.10 2.81
CA GLN A 345 -20.64 21.10 1.80
C GLN A 345 -20.49 20.52 0.39
N LEU A 346 -20.47 19.19 0.22
CA LEU A 346 -20.43 18.59 -1.11
C LEU A 346 -21.69 18.95 -1.91
N SER A 347 -21.52 19.14 -3.22
CA SER A 347 -22.64 19.33 -4.14
C SER A 347 -23.56 18.11 -4.14
N ASP A 348 -24.82 18.32 -4.50
CA ASP A 348 -25.79 17.22 -4.61
C ASP A 348 -25.36 16.17 -5.63
N SER A 349 -24.66 16.58 -6.70
CA SER A 349 -24.06 15.67 -7.68
C SER A 349 -22.96 14.78 -7.07
N ALA A 350 -22.13 15.33 -6.18
CA ALA A 350 -21.10 14.58 -5.48
C ALA A 350 -21.72 13.60 -4.46
N LYS A 351 -22.74 14.04 -3.72
CA LYS A 351 -23.49 13.17 -2.79
C LYS A 351 -24.22 12.04 -3.53
N ALA A 352 -24.86 12.35 -4.66
CA ALA A 352 -25.50 11.36 -5.52
C ALA A 352 -24.49 10.35 -6.10
N PHE A 353 -23.30 10.79 -6.49
CA PHE A 353 -22.23 9.90 -6.92
C PHE A 353 -21.80 8.94 -5.79
N LEU A 354 -21.58 9.46 -4.58
CA LEU A 354 -21.25 8.64 -3.41
C LEU A 354 -22.35 7.62 -3.12
N ASN A 355 -23.62 8.04 -3.14
CA ASN A 355 -24.77 7.16 -2.95
C ASN A 355 -24.84 6.05 -4.00
N GLU A 356 -24.64 6.38 -5.28
CA GLU A 356 -24.61 5.40 -6.37
C GLU A 356 -23.52 4.34 -6.12
N LYS A 357 -22.29 4.77 -5.84
CA LYS A 357 -21.17 3.83 -5.63
C LYS A 357 -21.32 3.01 -4.36
N LEU A 358 -21.87 3.59 -3.29
CA LEU A 358 -22.24 2.88 -2.06
C LEU A 358 -23.31 1.82 -2.36
N SER A 359 -24.42 2.19 -2.98
CA SER A 359 -25.53 1.26 -3.24
C SER A 359 -25.10 0.07 -4.12
N LEU A 360 -24.17 0.27 -5.05
CA LEU A 360 -23.58 -0.77 -5.89
C LEU A 360 -22.56 -1.67 -5.17
N GLY A 361 -22.12 -1.31 -3.96
CA GLY A 361 -21.09 -2.04 -3.22
C GLY A 361 -19.70 -1.87 -3.79
N LYS A 362 -19.45 -0.76 -4.48
CA LYS A 362 -18.16 -0.45 -5.09
C LYS A 362 -17.24 0.33 -4.17
N MET A 363 -17.75 0.83 -3.03
CA MET A 363 -16.97 1.61 -2.08
C MET A 363 -17.45 1.48 -0.63
N VAL A 364 -16.56 1.87 0.28
CA VAL A 364 -16.83 2.19 1.69
C VAL A 364 -16.70 3.70 1.87
N LEU A 365 -17.69 4.34 2.51
CA LEU A 365 -17.62 5.74 2.89
C LEU A 365 -17.46 5.85 4.41
N SER A 366 -16.31 6.32 4.86
CA SER A 366 -16.04 6.66 6.26
C SER A 366 -16.28 8.14 6.51
N ILE A 367 -17.17 8.47 7.44
CA ILE A 367 -17.51 9.82 7.87
C ILE A 367 -16.99 10.01 9.29
N VAL A 368 -16.00 10.87 9.45
CA VAL A 368 -15.50 11.32 10.75
C VAL A 368 -16.46 12.38 11.28
N VAL A 369 -17.12 12.08 12.40
CA VAL A 369 -18.13 12.93 13.00
C VAL A 369 -17.47 13.87 13.99
N THR A 370 -17.59 15.17 13.76
CA THR A 370 -17.01 16.21 14.62
C THR A 370 -17.88 16.48 15.84
N GLY A 371 -17.26 16.86 16.95
CA GLY A 371 -17.95 17.14 18.22
C GLY A 371 -18.52 18.56 18.36
N GLU A 372 -18.39 19.40 17.35
CA GLU A 372 -18.75 20.82 17.43
C GLU A 372 -20.27 21.01 17.31
N ASP A 373 -20.84 21.90 18.12
CA ASP A 373 -22.27 22.24 18.04
C ASP A 373 -22.63 22.95 16.73
N SER A 374 -21.64 23.56 16.07
CA SER A 374 -21.76 24.16 14.73
C SER A 374 -21.68 23.16 13.59
N ALA A 375 -21.37 21.89 13.89
CA ALA A 375 -21.30 20.86 12.87
C ALA A 375 -22.70 20.55 12.33
N PRO A 376 -22.81 20.15 11.04
CA PRO A 376 -24.10 19.84 10.43
C PRO A 376 -24.80 18.71 11.18
N ASP A 377 -26.13 18.72 11.13
CA ASP A 377 -26.95 17.62 11.64
C ASP A 377 -26.50 16.31 10.99
N VAL A 378 -25.96 15.40 11.81
CA VAL A 378 -25.45 14.11 11.36
C VAL A 378 -26.57 13.31 10.70
N SER A 379 -27.81 13.44 11.17
CA SER A 379 -28.98 12.79 10.54
C SER A 379 -29.15 13.23 9.09
N ALA A 380 -29.09 14.55 8.85
CA ALA A 380 -29.21 15.13 7.51
C ALA A 380 -28.05 14.71 6.60
N VAL A 381 -26.81 14.75 7.12
CA VAL A 381 -25.61 14.34 6.36
C VAL A 381 -25.70 12.87 5.97
N VAL A 382 -25.99 11.99 6.91
CA VAL A 382 -26.06 10.55 6.65
C VAL A 382 -27.21 10.21 5.71
N SER A 383 -28.40 10.78 5.93
CA SER A 383 -29.56 10.55 5.06
C SER A 383 -29.29 10.99 3.62
N SER A 384 -28.59 12.11 3.43
CA SER A 384 -28.28 12.64 2.09
C SER A 384 -27.39 11.72 1.25
N VAL A 385 -26.55 10.89 1.87
CA VAL A 385 -25.62 9.98 1.17
C VAL A 385 -26.07 8.53 1.23
N ALA A 386 -26.85 8.14 2.25
CA ALA A 386 -27.48 6.83 2.34
C ALA A 386 -28.65 6.67 1.36
N GLY A 387 -29.35 7.76 1.02
CA GLY A 387 -30.52 7.74 0.15
C GLY A 387 -31.79 7.21 0.83
N PHE A 388 -31.78 7.15 2.16
CA PHE A 388 -32.92 6.83 3.02
C PHE A 388 -32.78 7.56 4.36
N ASP A 389 -33.89 7.71 5.08
CA ASP A 389 -33.91 8.45 6.35
C ASP A 389 -33.15 7.70 7.45
N VAL A 390 -32.18 8.39 8.05
CA VAL A 390 -31.39 7.91 9.19
C VAL A 390 -31.41 8.99 10.26
N THR A 391 -31.85 8.62 11.47
CA THR A 391 -31.81 9.51 12.64
C THR A 391 -30.59 9.15 13.46
N CYS A 392 -29.66 10.08 13.62
CA CYS A 392 -28.47 9.93 14.45
C CYS A 392 -28.36 11.09 15.43
N ALA A 393 -28.13 10.77 16.70
CA ALA A 393 -27.72 11.73 17.71
C ALA A 393 -26.20 11.61 17.95
N LYS A 394 -25.56 12.74 18.26
CA LYS A 394 -24.15 12.78 18.67
C LYS A 394 -23.96 13.52 19.98
N ARG A 395 -22.95 13.12 20.76
CA ARG A 395 -22.58 13.75 22.02
C ARG A 395 -21.08 13.65 22.26
N VAL A 396 -20.43 14.76 22.61
CA VAL A 396 -19.02 14.74 23.00
C VAL A 396 -18.85 14.05 24.35
N MET A 397 -17.94 13.09 24.41
CA MET A 397 -17.60 12.34 25.60
C MET A 397 -16.51 13.07 26.39
N ALA A 398 -16.79 13.38 27.65
CA ALA A 398 -15.79 13.94 28.57
C ALA A 398 -15.01 12.85 29.32
N ARG A 399 -15.63 11.69 29.58
CA ARG A 399 -15.10 10.55 30.34
C ARG A 399 -15.81 9.25 29.91
N GLY A 400 -15.21 8.11 30.19
CA GLY A 400 -15.73 6.78 29.87
C GLY A 400 -14.65 5.83 29.35
N SER A 401 -15.07 4.61 29.03
CA SER A 401 -14.27 3.60 28.35
C SER A 401 -15.05 3.07 27.15
N LEU A 402 -14.33 2.47 26.19
CA LEU A 402 -14.91 1.90 24.98
C LEU A 402 -14.54 0.42 24.89
N SER A 403 -15.43 -0.38 24.31
CA SER A 403 -15.17 -1.79 24.01
C SER A 403 -15.44 -2.10 22.54
N ALA A 404 -14.64 -2.99 21.97
CA ALA A 404 -14.93 -3.55 20.64
C ALA A 404 -16.10 -4.54 20.74
N ASP A 405 -16.98 -4.55 19.75
CA ASP A 405 -17.97 -5.61 19.63
C ASP A 405 -17.24 -6.97 19.47
N PRO A 406 -17.59 -8.01 20.24
CA PRO A 406 -16.84 -9.27 20.22
C PRO A 406 -16.85 -9.99 18.87
N ASP A 407 -17.86 -9.72 18.02
CA ASP A 407 -17.99 -10.30 16.68
C ASP A 407 -17.33 -9.45 15.60
N SER A 408 -16.76 -8.30 15.96
CA SER A 408 -16.07 -7.45 15.00
C SER A 408 -14.73 -8.07 14.58
N ASN A 409 -14.60 -8.25 13.26
CA ASN A 409 -13.41 -8.73 12.61
C ASN A 409 -12.56 -7.56 12.12
N TYR A 410 -11.32 -7.56 12.60
CA TYR A 410 -10.30 -6.56 12.27
C TYR A 410 -9.13 -7.15 11.48
N THR A 411 -9.21 -8.41 11.04
CA THR A 411 -8.14 -9.06 10.27
C THR A 411 -7.77 -8.20 9.06
N GLY A 412 -6.48 -7.88 8.93
CA GLY A 412 -5.96 -6.99 7.88
C GLY A 412 -5.70 -5.55 8.32
N VAL A 413 -6.17 -5.15 9.51
CA VAL A 413 -5.79 -3.87 10.13
C VAL A 413 -4.60 -4.05 11.06
N LEU A 414 -3.44 -3.52 10.67
CA LEU A 414 -2.23 -3.44 11.51
C LEU A 414 -1.78 -4.79 12.13
N GLY A 415 -2.12 -5.92 11.49
CA GLY A 415 -1.76 -7.25 11.98
C GLY A 415 -2.35 -7.63 13.34
N LEU A 416 -3.35 -6.90 13.86
CA LEU A 416 -3.96 -7.21 15.15
C LEU A 416 -5.08 -8.25 14.98
N PRO A 417 -5.00 -9.44 15.59
CA PRO A 417 -6.04 -10.46 15.46
C PRO A 417 -7.36 -10.06 16.15
N ARG A 418 -7.31 -9.23 17.19
CA ARG A 418 -8.48 -8.66 17.91
C ARG A 418 -8.11 -7.31 18.51
N PHE A 419 -9.07 -6.37 18.55
CA PHE A 419 -8.93 -5.18 19.38
C PHE A 419 -8.98 -5.55 20.86
N PRO A 420 -8.28 -4.82 21.75
CA PRO A 420 -8.48 -4.98 23.18
C PRO A 420 -9.93 -4.66 23.54
N SER A 421 -10.48 -5.43 24.48
CA SER A 421 -11.86 -5.26 24.95
C SER A 421 -12.10 -3.93 25.68
N ALA A 422 -11.05 -3.19 26.05
CA ALA A 422 -11.14 -1.89 26.67
C ALA A 422 -10.19 -0.88 26.00
N MET A 423 -10.72 0.28 25.64
CA MET A 423 -10.01 1.40 25.04
C MET A 423 -10.29 2.68 25.84
N SER A 424 -9.26 3.53 25.95
CA SER A 424 -9.35 4.85 26.55
C SER A 424 -9.85 5.88 25.53
N LEU A 425 -10.67 6.82 25.99
CA LEU A 425 -11.15 7.92 25.16
C LEU A 425 -10.01 8.86 24.77
N ALA A 426 -10.01 9.31 23.52
CA ALA A 426 -9.26 10.50 23.13
C ALA A 426 -10.07 11.76 23.50
N PRO A 427 -9.40 12.91 23.71
CA PRO A 427 -10.09 14.19 23.80
C PRO A 427 -11.04 14.39 22.62
N ASN A 428 -12.24 14.92 22.89
CA ASN A 428 -13.29 15.18 21.90
C ASN A 428 -13.83 13.92 21.18
N THR A 429 -13.67 12.73 21.75
CA THR A 429 -14.38 11.54 21.25
C THR A 429 -15.89 11.80 21.27
N VAL A 430 -16.59 11.43 20.22
CA VAL A 430 -18.03 11.61 20.00
C VAL A 430 -18.72 10.26 20.09
N ALA A 431 -19.67 10.14 21.01
CA ALA A 431 -20.62 9.04 21.05
C ALA A 431 -21.72 9.28 20.02
N LEU A 432 -22.10 8.24 19.28
CA LEU A 432 -23.16 8.27 18.28
C LEU A 432 -24.25 7.27 18.66
N ALA A 433 -25.51 7.65 18.46
CA ALA A 433 -26.66 6.76 18.56
C ALA A 433 -27.51 6.91 17.29
N CYS A 434 -27.60 5.87 16.47
CA CYS A 434 -28.32 5.90 15.21
C CYS A 434 -29.52 4.93 15.21
N SER A 435 -30.59 5.29 14.49
CA SER A 435 -31.81 4.47 14.37
C SER A 435 -31.60 3.17 13.58
N THR A 436 -30.50 3.08 12.83
CA THR A 436 -30.12 1.92 12.03
C THR A 436 -28.60 1.78 11.97
N GLY A 437 -28.16 0.62 11.51
CA GLY A 437 -26.76 0.23 11.48
C GLY A 437 -26.39 -0.63 12.68
N ARG A 438 -25.09 -0.89 12.77
CA ARG A 438 -24.52 -1.78 13.79
C ARG A 438 -23.39 -1.07 14.50
N ARG A 439 -23.30 -1.31 15.80
CA ARG A 439 -22.29 -0.74 16.68
C ARG A 439 -21.05 -1.61 16.61
N VAL A 440 -19.91 -1.01 16.32
CA VAL A 440 -18.62 -1.72 16.17
C VAL A 440 -17.70 -1.45 17.35
N VAL A 441 -17.66 -0.21 17.82
CA VAL A 441 -16.92 0.19 19.02
C VAL A 441 -17.90 0.84 19.97
N LEU A 442 -18.28 0.11 21.01
CA LEU A 442 -19.30 0.42 22.00
C LEU A 442 -18.79 1.46 23.00
N VAL A 443 -19.70 2.25 23.53
CA VAL A 443 -19.45 3.04 24.74
C VAL A 443 -19.81 2.17 25.95
N ASP A 444 -18.85 1.91 26.84
CA ASP A 444 -19.10 1.05 28.00
C ASP A 444 -20.16 1.67 28.91
N GLY A 445 -21.12 0.83 29.33
CA GLY A 445 -22.27 1.28 30.11
C GLY A 445 -23.39 1.92 29.27
N SER A 446 -23.34 1.83 27.93
CA SER A 446 -24.40 2.29 27.04
C SER A 446 -24.85 1.21 26.06
N ASP A 447 -26.16 0.98 26.00
CA ASP A 447 -26.77 0.02 25.08
C ASP A 447 -27.16 0.64 23.72
N SER A 448 -27.05 1.96 23.60
CA SER A 448 -27.47 2.70 22.40
C SER A 448 -26.37 3.52 21.76
N GLU A 449 -25.27 3.79 22.48
CA GLU A 449 -24.18 4.62 21.97
C GLU A 449 -22.98 3.77 21.51
N ALA A 450 -22.33 4.23 20.44
CA ALA A 450 -21.06 3.70 19.97
C ALA A 450 -20.24 4.82 19.32
N VAL A 451 -18.92 4.67 19.34
CA VAL A 451 -17.98 5.59 18.68
C VAL A 451 -17.79 5.21 17.21
N ILE A 452 -18.05 3.94 16.85
CA ILE A 452 -18.03 3.49 15.44
C ILE A 452 -19.33 2.77 15.12
N TRP A 453 -19.99 3.23 14.04
CA TRP A 453 -21.19 2.62 13.47
C TRP A 453 -20.96 2.18 12.02
N GLU A 454 -21.53 1.04 11.65
CA GLU A 454 -21.61 0.57 10.26
C GLU A 454 -23.06 0.47 9.78
N LEU A 455 -23.37 1.19 8.70
CA LEU A 455 -24.66 1.18 8.03
C LEU A 455 -24.50 0.49 6.68
N SER A 456 -25.45 -0.38 6.33
CA SER A 456 -25.51 -0.98 4.99
C SER A 456 -26.28 -0.06 4.05
N VAL A 457 -25.64 0.41 2.99
CA VAL A 457 -26.26 1.21 1.94
C VAL A 457 -26.22 0.41 0.65
N GLY A 458 -27.34 -0.23 0.29
CA GLY A 458 -27.36 -1.25 -0.77
C GLY A 458 -26.35 -2.37 -0.48
N ARG A 459 -25.35 -2.54 -1.36
CA ARG A 459 -24.26 -3.51 -1.18
C ARG A 459 -23.03 -2.94 -0.48
N GLY A 460 -22.91 -1.62 -0.39
CA GLY A 460 -21.76 -0.93 0.22
C GLY A 460 -21.93 -0.69 1.71
N ILE A 461 -20.99 0.09 2.25
CA ILE A 461 -20.86 0.33 3.69
C ILE A 461 -20.65 1.83 3.91
N LEU A 462 -21.48 2.41 4.76
CA LEU A 462 -21.27 3.74 5.32
C LEU A 462 -20.86 3.59 6.78
N ARG A 463 -19.70 4.13 7.14
CA ARG A 463 -19.11 4.02 8.48
C ARG A 463 -19.08 5.39 9.14
N LEU A 464 -19.65 5.52 10.33
CA LEU A 464 -19.57 6.73 11.14
C LEU A 464 -18.54 6.56 12.22
N ILE A 465 -17.71 7.58 12.43
CA ILE A 465 -16.53 7.50 13.28
C ILE A 465 -16.50 8.75 14.15
N GLY A 466 -16.91 8.61 15.40
CA GLY A 466 -16.87 9.68 16.40
C GLY A 466 -15.49 9.84 17.04
N TYR A 467 -14.40 9.71 16.30
CA TYR A 467 -13.05 9.83 16.83
C TYR A 467 -12.38 11.11 16.35
N ASP A 468 -11.84 11.91 17.28
CA ASP A 468 -11.13 13.15 16.94
C ASP A 468 -9.65 12.89 16.64
N PHE A 469 -9.24 13.25 15.42
CA PHE A 469 -7.86 13.14 14.97
C PHE A 469 -6.95 14.29 15.43
N THR A 470 -7.43 15.29 16.21
CA THR A 470 -6.65 16.45 16.72
C THR A 470 -5.34 16.09 17.42
N THR A 471 -5.29 14.92 18.04
CA THR A 471 -4.09 14.42 18.73
C THR A 471 -3.07 13.80 17.76
N GLY A 472 -3.37 13.75 16.46
CA GLY A 472 -2.65 12.95 15.49
C GLY A 472 -2.72 11.45 15.80
N GLY A 473 -3.71 11.02 16.59
CA GLY A 473 -3.73 9.69 17.18
C GLY A 473 -2.61 9.47 18.20
N TYR A 474 -2.14 10.51 18.89
CA TYR A 474 -1.07 10.44 19.88
C TYR A 474 -1.40 11.32 21.10
N ASP A 475 -1.75 10.72 22.23
CA ASP A 475 -2.21 11.49 23.41
C ASP A 475 -1.09 12.12 24.27
N GLY A 476 0.18 11.94 23.89
CA GLY A 476 1.31 12.58 24.56
C GLY A 476 1.58 12.09 26.00
N SER A 477 0.82 11.14 26.53
CA SER A 477 1.02 10.60 27.88
C SER A 477 1.87 9.32 27.82
N ALA A 478 3.04 9.35 28.50
CA ALA A 478 3.87 8.16 28.66
C ALA A 478 3.11 7.14 29.54
N PRO A 479 3.20 5.82 29.27
CA PRO A 479 2.45 4.85 30.04
C PRO A 479 2.96 4.77 31.49
N VAL A 480 2.01 4.87 32.43
CA VAL A 480 2.16 4.31 33.78
C VAL A 480 2.30 2.80 33.61
N LYS A 481 3.33 2.21 34.24
CA LYS A 481 3.75 0.81 34.11
C LYS A 481 2.57 -0.17 34.17
N GLY A 482 2.46 -1.06 33.18
CA GLY A 482 1.75 -2.35 33.31
C GLY A 482 0.61 -2.62 32.32
N GLU A 483 0.10 -1.60 31.61
CA GLU A 483 -0.89 -1.81 30.55
C GLU A 483 -0.24 -1.91 29.16
N LEU A 484 -0.90 -2.62 28.23
CA LEU A 484 -0.53 -2.71 26.82
C LEU A 484 -0.07 -1.34 26.29
N PRO A 485 1.01 -1.26 25.47
CA PRO A 485 1.55 0.02 25.04
C PRO A 485 0.47 0.87 24.38
N LEU A 486 0.20 2.06 24.94
CA LEU A 486 -0.70 3.08 24.38
C LEU A 486 -0.51 3.29 22.86
N ALA A 487 0.70 3.03 22.37
CA ALA A 487 1.11 3.04 20.97
C ALA A 487 0.28 2.16 20.01
N GLN A 488 -0.53 1.21 20.49
CA GLN A 488 -1.41 0.37 19.65
C GLN A 488 -2.88 0.83 19.61
N ARG A 489 -3.33 1.72 20.50
CA ARG A 489 -4.77 2.03 20.68
C ARG A 489 -5.33 3.04 19.67
N LEU A 490 -4.53 4.04 19.29
CA LEU A 490 -4.94 5.17 18.45
C LEU A 490 -4.69 4.99 16.92
N PRO A 491 -3.65 4.25 16.47
CA PRO A 491 -3.50 3.87 15.06
C PRO A 491 -4.65 3.00 14.54
N ALA A 492 -5.31 2.28 15.44
CA ALA A 492 -6.30 1.27 15.12
C ALA A 492 -7.63 1.90 14.67
N THR A 493 -8.14 2.92 15.37
CA THR A 493 -9.32 3.72 14.94
C THR A 493 -9.07 4.44 13.62
N SER A 494 -7.85 4.93 13.42
CA SER A 494 -7.45 5.58 12.17
C SER A 494 -7.38 4.61 10.99
N SER A 495 -6.93 3.39 11.24
CA SER A 495 -6.92 2.32 10.25
C SER A 495 -8.32 1.82 9.91
N ILE A 496 -9.23 1.81 10.90
CA ILE A 496 -10.66 1.57 10.68
C ILE A 496 -11.26 2.65 9.79
N ALA A 497 -10.88 3.91 9.99
CA ALA A 497 -11.36 5.00 9.16
C ALA A 497 -10.89 4.92 7.71
N ALA A 498 -9.62 4.54 7.50
CA ALA A 498 -8.91 4.83 6.26
C ALA A 498 -8.53 3.62 5.40
N VAL A 499 -8.41 2.43 6.00
CA VAL A 499 -7.76 1.27 5.34
C VAL A 499 -8.75 0.14 5.08
N LEU A 500 -9.75 -0.04 5.95
CA LEU A 500 -10.70 -1.16 5.85
C LEU A 500 -11.69 -0.97 4.71
N THR A 501 -11.53 -1.79 3.68
CA THR A 501 -12.45 -1.93 2.52
C THR A 501 -13.59 -2.92 2.79
N THR A 502 -13.56 -3.64 3.90
CA THR A 502 -14.51 -4.71 4.24
C THR A 502 -15.41 -4.34 5.42
N ARG A 503 -16.51 -5.11 5.58
CA ARG A 503 -17.38 -5.05 6.76
C ARG A 503 -16.62 -5.54 7.97
N MET A 504 -16.77 -4.81 9.08
CA MET A 504 -16.17 -5.21 10.34
C MET A 504 -17.02 -6.26 11.03
N LEU A 505 -18.34 -6.21 10.85
CA LEU A 505 -19.22 -7.22 11.44
C LEU A 505 -19.68 -8.23 10.38
N PRO A 506 -19.76 -9.54 10.72
CA PRO A 506 -20.25 -10.57 9.81
C PRO A 506 -21.66 -10.22 9.33
N ALA A 507 -22.03 -10.55 8.09
CA ALA A 507 -23.37 -10.25 7.59
C ALA A 507 -24.44 -10.69 8.60
N ALA A 508 -25.43 -9.82 8.88
CA ALA A 508 -26.48 -10.17 9.84
C ALA A 508 -27.10 -11.52 9.41
N PRO A 509 -27.31 -12.46 10.34
CA PRO A 509 -27.92 -13.74 10.01
C PRO A 509 -29.24 -13.45 9.31
N VAL A 510 -29.39 -13.96 8.09
CA VAL A 510 -30.61 -13.77 7.30
C VAL A 510 -31.72 -14.45 8.08
N THR A 511 -32.61 -13.68 8.71
CA THR A 511 -33.75 -14.23 9.42
C THR A 511 -34.60 -15.01 8.41
N PRO A 512 -34.73 -16.35 8.54
CA PRO A 512 -35.50 -17.14 7.60
C PRO A 512 -36.96 -16.66 7.63
N GLY A 513 -37.43 -16.01 6.57
CA GLY A 513 -38.82 -15.55 6.43
C GLY A 513 -39.02 -14.10 5.98
N VAL A 514 -37.99 -13.25 6.01
CA VAL A 514 -38.09 -11.88 5.46
C VAL A 514 -37.43 -11.85 4.08
N SER A 515 -38.25 -11.90 3.03
CA SER A 515 -37.76 -11.74 1.65
C SER A 515 -37.13 -10.36 1.48
N PRO A 516 -35.88 -10.24 1.00
CA PRO A 516 -35.26 -8.95 0.77
C PRO A 516 -36.10 -8.17 -0.25
N VAL A 517 -36.45 -6.93 0.10
CA VAL A 517 -37.22 -6.02 -0.75
C VAL A 517 -36.51 -5.91 -2.10
N ARG A 518 -37.17 -6.43 -3.13
CA ARG A 518 -36.68 -6.47 -4.51
C ARG A 518 -36.49 -5.03 -4.98
N SER A 519 -35.25 -4.62 -5.22
CA SER A 519 -34.96 -3.29 -5.76
C SER A 519 -35.72 -3.11 -7.10
N PRO A 520 -36.35 -1.96 -7.34
CA PRO A 520 -37.02 -1.69 -8.60
C PRO A 520 -36.02 -1.76 -9.76
N PRO A 521 -36.43 -2.26 -10.95
CA PRO A 521 -35.54 -2.36 -12.10
C PRO A 521 -35.07 -0.95 -12.53
N PRO A 522 -33.81 -0.81 -12.98
CA PRO A 522 -33.28 0.47 -13.42
C PRO A 522 -34.07 0.99 -14.64
N VAL A 523 -34.48 2.25 -14.57
CA VAL A 523 -35.15 2.96 -15.67
C VAL A 523 -34.22 3.00 -16.89
N ARG A 524 -34.70 2.51 -18.04
CA ARG A 524 -33.95 2.52 -19.30
C ARG A 524 -33.64 3.96 -19.73
N ARG A 525 -32.36 4.29 -19.89
CA ARG A 525 -31.91 5.55 -20.50
C ARG A 525 -32.02 5.49 -22.04
N PRO A 526 -32.28 6.63 -22.72
CA PRO A 526 -32.17 6.74 -24.18
C PRO A 526 -30.71 6.57 -24.65
N PRO A 527 -30.49 6.09 -25.89
CA PRO A 527 -29.15 5.92 -26.45
C PRO A 527 -28.48 7.26 -26.74
N SER A 528 -27.22 7.40 -26.34
CA SER A 528 -26.36 8.55 -26.66
C SER A 528 -25.89 8.51 -28.12
N PRO A 529 -25.74 9.68 -28.78
CA PRO A 529 -25.20 9.76 -30.14
C PRO A 529 -23.71 9.36 -30.20
N PRO A 530 -23.20 8.94 -31.38
CA PRO A 530 -21.86 8.40 -31.52
C PRO A 530 -20.79 9.49 -31.34
N PRO A 531 -19.64 9.19 -30.69
CA PRO A 531 -18.61 10.18 -30.45
C PRO A 531 -17.82 10.47 -31.73
N THR A 532 -17.84 11.73 -32.16
CA THR A 532 -16.96 12.26 -33.19
C THR A 532 -15.54 12.36 -32.68
N GLY A 533 -14.59 11.73 -33.40
CA GLY A 533 -13.15 12.02 -33.35
C GLY A 533 -12.45 11.75 -32.03
N ARG A 534 -11.82 10.58 -31.87
CA ARG A 534 -10.84 10.38 -30.78
C ARG A 534 -9.64 11.31 -31.01
N PRO A 535 -9.25 12.13 -30.01
CA PRO A 535 -7.95 12.80 -30.05
C PRO A 535 -6.84 11.73 -29.99
N PRO A 536 -5.62 12.06 -30.47
CA PRO A 536 -4.50 11.16 -30.43
C PRO A 536 -4.23 10.65 -28.99
N PRO A 537 -3.73 9.42 -28.84
CA PRO A 537 -3.47 8.83 -27.53
C PRO A 537 -2.54 9.72 -26.71
N ALA A 538 -2.92 9.96 -25.45
CA ALA A 538 -2.10 10.73 -24.52
C ALA A 538 -0.72 10.05 -24.36
N PRO A 539 0.37 10.82 -24.26
CA PRO A 539 1.75 10.32 -24.27
C PRO A 539 2.09 9.31 -23.15
N PHE A 540 1.23 9.15 -22.14
CA PHE A 540 1.44 8.32 -20.95
C PHE A 540 0.41 7.18 -20.79
N GLY A 541 -0.21 6.70 -21.87
CA GLY A 541 -1.21 5.64 -21.77
C GLY A 541 -2.46 6.02 -20.97
N GLY A 542 -2.76 7.32 -20.91
CA GLY A 542 -3.97 7.88 -20.27
C GLY A 542 -3.82 8.36 -18.83
N LYS A 543 -2.70 8.10 -18.14
CA LYS A 543 -2.45 8.64 -16.78
C LYS A 543 -1.52 9.85 -16.84
N ILE A 544 -2.01 11.01 -16.42
CA ILE A 544 -1.21 12.23 -16.35
C ILE A 544 -0.33 12.17 -15.08
N PRO A 545 0.99 12.35 -15.19
CA PRO A 545 1.86 12.33 -14.02
C PRO A 545 1.57 13.51 -13.07
N GLU A 546 1.64 13.28 -11.76
CA GLU A 546 1.48 14.36 -10.77
C GLU A 546 2.66 15.34 -10.75
N VAL A 547 3.86 14.83 -11.05
CA VAL A 547 5.10 15.59 -11.07
C VAL A 547 5.88 15.25 -12.32
N VAL A 548 6.20 16.27 -13.10
CA VAL A 548 7.15 16.17 -14.22
C VAL A 548 8.43 16.86 -13.83
N MET A 549 9.55 16.15 -13.97
CA MET A 549 10.88 16.73 -13.89
C MET A 549 11.38 16.97 -15.30
N LEU A 550 11.68 18.23 -15.65
CA LEU A 550 12.12 18.57 -17.00
C LEU A 550 13.49 17.97 -17.28
N ALA A 551 13.59 17.24 -18.39
CA ALA A 551 14.82 16.62 -18.84
C ALA A 551 15.74 17.65 -19.48
N ASP A 552 17.05 17.49 -19.28
CA ASP A 552 18.01 18.29 -20.01
C ASP A 552 18.11 17.82 -21.46
N PRO A 553 18.19 18.73 -22.44
CA PRO A 553 18.52 18.36 -23.82
C PRO A 553 19.97 17.86 -23.92
N GLU A 554 20.85 18.31 -23.02
CA GLU A 554 22.26 17.91 -22.92
C GLU A 554 22.68 17.81 -21.45
N VAL A 555 23.59 16.89 -21.13
CA VAL A 555 24.04 16.66 -19.75
C VAL A 555 24.61 17.93 -19.12
N GLN A 556 23.94 18.42 -18.07
CA GLN A 556 24.36 19.60 -17.33
C GLN A 556 25.27 19.26 -16.14
N THR A 557 26.00 20.26 -15.66
CA THR A 557 26.93 20.15 -14.51
C THR A 557 26.25 19.80 -13.18
N ASP A 558 24.94 19.97 -13.10
CA ASP A 558 24.09 19.67 -11.95
C ASP A 558 23.28 18.37 -12.11
N SER A 559 23.59 17.54 -13.10
CA SER A 559 22.99 16.20 -13.30
C SER A 559 22.97 15.33 -12.03
N ALA A 560 24.06 15.34 -11.25
CA ALA A 560 24.12 14.63 -9.98
C ALA A 560 23.14 15.18 -8.92
N ASN A 561 22.83 16.48 -8.96
CA ASN A 561 21.85 17.10 -8.06
C ASN A 561 20.42 16.82 -8.51
N LYS A 562 20.20 16.75 -9.83
CA LYS A 562 18.91 16.35 -10.42
C LYS A 562 18.53 14.93 -10.01
N GLU A 563 19.49 14.00 -10.08
CA GLU A 563 19.29 12.62 -9.64
C GLU A 563 18.92 12.54 -8.15
N LYS A 564 19.59 13.33 -7.31
CA LYS A 564 19.32 13.40 -5.87
C LYS A 564 17.97 14.03 -5.53
N LEU A 565 17.51 14.98 -6.35
CA LEU A 565 16.16 15.53 -6.25
C LEU A 565 15.14 14.48 -6.66
N ARG A 566 15.33 13.80 -7.78
CA ARG A 566 14.49 12.69 -8.25
C ARG A 566 14.33 11.61 -7.18
N ASP A 567 15.43 11.20 -6.57
CA ASP A 567 15.46 10.27 -5.43
C ASP A 567 14.66 10.77 -4.23
N GLY A 568 14.73 12.08 -3.97
CA GLY A 568 13.95 12.73 -2.93
C GLY A 568 12.45 12.64 -3.24
N ILE A 569 12.06 12.93 -4.49
CA ILE A 569 10.67 12.94 -4.93
C ILE A 569 10.10 11.51 -4.88
N ASN A 570 10.84 10.53 -5.37
CA ASN A 570 10.51 9.10 -5.23
C ASN A 570 10.30 8.68 -3.77
N ALA A 571 11.14 9.17 -2.85
CA ALA A 571 11.00 8.88 -1.42
C ALA A 571 9.77 9.54 -0.76
N LEU A 572 9.13 10.50 -1.44
CA LEU A 572 7.81 11.04 -1.07
C LEU A 572 6.66 10.23 -1.70
N GLY A 573 6.94 9.13 -2.41
CA GLY A 573 5.90 8.31 -3.05
C GLY A 573 5.30 8.92 -4.32
N SER A 574 5.72 10.12 -4.71
CA SER A 574 5.46 10.67 -6.03
C SER A 574 6.55 10.14 -6.97
N ALA A 575 6.23 9.28 -7.93
CA ALA A 575 7.21 8.86 -8.94
C ALA A 575 7.28 9.97 -10.01
N PRO A 576 8.32 10.83 -10.05
CA PRO A 576 8.39 11.90 -11.02
C PRO A 576 8.68 11.29 -12.40
N VAL A 577 7.95 11.74 -13.41
CA VAL A 577 8.27 11.39 -14.80
C VAL A 577 9.29 12.39 -15.33
N VAL A 578 10.41 11.90 -15.83
CA VAL A 578 11.41 12.75 -16.50
C VAL A 578 10.95 12.96 -17.95
N TRP A 579 10.74 14.22 -18.35
CA TRP A 579 10.15 14.53 -19.67
C TRP A 579 10.80 15.76 -20.32
N PRO A 580 11.02 15.79 -21.64
CA PRO A 580 11.75 16.87 -22.32
C PRO A 580 10.97 18.19 -22.48
N GLY A 581 9.69 18.24 -22.08
CA GLY A 581 8.89 19.44 -22.29
C GLY A 581 7.70 19.63 -21.36
N ALA A 582 6.88 20.63 -21.67
CA ALA A 582 5.66 20.93 -20.94
C ALA A 582 4.61 19.83 -21.13
N VAL A 583 3.98 19.38 -20.03
CA VAL A 583 2.91 18.38 -20.05
C VAL A 583 1.63 18.99 -19.51
N ASP A 584 0.61 19.11 -20.36
CA ASP A 584 -0.70 19.60 -19.94
C ASP A 584 -1.35 18.66 -18.91
N GLY A 585 -2.03 19.25 -17.94
CA GLY A 585 -2.65 18.55 -16.81
C GLY A 585 -1.70 18.11 -15.69
N THR A 586 -0.37 18.23 -15.85
CA THR A 586 0.58 17.96 -14.77
C THR A 586 0.53 19.09 -13.73
N PRO A 587 0.21 18.81 -12.45
CA PRO A 587 0.12 19.83 -11.41
C PRO A 587 1.43 20.57 -11.13
N VAL A 588 2.57 19.89 -11.21
CA VAL A 588 3.88 20.48 -10.90
C VAL A 588 4.95 20.09 -11.92
N HIS A 589 5.60 21.09 -12.48
CA HIS A 589 6.85 20.94 -13.21
C HIS A 589 8.02 21.35 -12.32
N VAL A 590 9.06 20.52 -12.30
CA VAL A 590 10.30 20.78 -11.55
C VAL A 590 11.45 20.87 -12.54
N ALA A 591 12.26 21.92 -12.43
CA ALA A 591 13.41 22.12 -13.30
C ALA A 591 14.55 22.81 -12.56
N PHE A 592 15.77 22.63 -13.04
CA PHE A 592 16.89 23.46 -12.63
C PHE A 592 16.96 24.68 -13.57
N ASP A 593 17.53 25.79 -13.10
CA ASP A 593 17.69 26.98 -13.95
C ASP A 593 18.59 26.70 -15.17
N THR A 594 19.60 25.84 -15.01
CA THR A 594 20.43 25.31 -16.11
C THR A 594 19.60 24.56 -17.15
N THR A 595 18.66 23.70 -16.73
CA THR A 595 17.75 22.98 -17.61
C THR A 595 16.92 23.97 -18.40
N LEU A 596 16.25 24.89 -17.71
CA LEU A 596 15.37 25.88 -18.34
C LEU A 596 16.12 26.77 -19.33
N ALA A 597 17.36 27.14 -19.02
CA ALA A 597 18.21 27.93 -19.93
C ALA A 597 18.60 27.16 -21.20
N ALA A 598 18.61 25.82 -21.15
CA ALA A 598 18.95 24.95 -22.28
C ALA A 598 17.72 24.52 -23.11
N LEU A 599 16.50 24.67 -22.59
CA LEU A 599 15.28 24.27 -23.31
C LEU A 599 15.03 25.13 -24.55
N SER A 600 14.38 24.54 -25.55
CA SER A 600 13.93 25.28 -26.73
C SER A 600 12.87 26.33 -26.37
N THR A 601 12.80 27.38 -27.19
CA THR A 601 11.79 28.45 -27.05
C THR A 601 10.36 27.90 -27.08
N GLU A 602 10.09 26.89 -27.92
CA GLU A 602 8.78 26.23 -28.00
C GLU A 602 8.38 25.58 -26.66
N THR A 603 9.30 24.86 -26.02
CA THR A 603 9.06 24.23 -24.72
C THR A 603 8.84 25.27 -23.63
N LEU A 604 9.64 26.35 -23.62
CA LEU A 604 9.48 27.45 -22.67
C LEU A 604 8.14 28.17 -22.85
N ASP A 605 7.69 28.37 -24.09
CA ASP A 605 6.37 28.94 -24.40
C ASP A 605 5.22 28.00 -23.96
N GLY A 606 5.40 26.69 -24.11
CA GLY A 606 4.49 25.69 -23.56
C GLY A 606 4.34 25.79 -22.05
N LEU A 607 5.46 25.84 -21.32
CA LEU A 607 5.46 26.01 -19.86
C LEU A 607 4.81 27.34 -19.46
N LYS A 608 5.16 28.44 -20.12
CA LYS A 608 4.59 29.76 -19.89
C LYS A 608 3.07 29.76 -20.02
N LYS A 609 2.52 29.12 -21.06
CA LYS A 609 1.08 28.97 -21.26
C LYS A 609 0.42 28.19 -20.13
N LEU A 610 1.01 27.08 -19.69
CA LEU A 610 0.47 26.27 -18.59
C LEU A 610 0.49 27.02 -17.25
N ILE A 611 1.58 27.75 -16.97
CA ILE A 611 1.72 28.56 -15.75
C ILE A 611 0.68 29.69 -15.76
N ALA A 612 0.58 30.45 -16.86
CA ALA A 612 -0.39 31.54 -16.98
C ALA A 612 -1.84 31.04 -16.88
N ALA A 613 -2.13 29.83 -17.37
CA ALA A 613 -3.42 29.18 -17.24
C ALA A 613 -3.68 28.56 -15.85
N LYS A 614 -2.74 28.67 -14.90
CA LYS A 614 -2.80 28.07 -13.55
C LYS A 614 -2.99 26.55 -13.57
N ARG A 615 -2.55 25.90 -14.65
CA ARG A 615 -2.63 24.44 -14.81
C ARG A 615 -1.43 23.71 -14.24
N THR A 616 -0.33 24.43 -13.99
CA THR A 616 0.85 23.91 -13.31
C THR A 616 1.49 24.97 -12.43
N ILE A 617 2.16 24.51 -11.38
CA ILE A 617 3.20 25.28 -10.68
C ILE A 617 4.56 24.91 -11.28
N LEU A 618 5.42 25.90 -11.51
CA LEU A 618 6.81 25.67 -11.93
C LEU A 618 7.75 25.88 -10.73
N SER A 619 8.37 24.81 -10.26
CA SER A 619 9.42 24.85 -9.24
C SER A 619 10.80 24.84 -9.90
N ILE A 620 11.55 25.92 -9.69
CA ILE A 620 12.88 26.14 -10.26
C ILE A 620 13.91 26.05 -9.15
N VAL A 621 14.83 25.09 -9.27
CA VAL A 621 16.03 25.01 -8.44
C VAL A 621 17.10 25.87 -9.09
N PHE A 622 17.47 26.98 -8.45
CA PHE A 622 18.47 27.90 -9.02
C PHE A 622 19.88 27.56 -8.54
N THR A 623 20.82 27.58 -9.46
CA THR A 623 22.20 27.10 -9.27
C THR A 623 23.23 28.21 -9.51
N THR A 624 24.51 27.88 -9.47
CA THR A 624 25.60 28.74 -9.94
C THR A 624 25.83 28.67 -11.45
N GLY A 625 25.18 27.73 -12.16
CA GLY A 625 25.41 27.48 -13.58
C GLY A 625 24.79 28.54 -14.51
N VAL A 626 23.91 29.38 -13.98
CA VAL A 626 23.25 30.46 -14.72
C VAL A 626 23.59 31.82 -14.11
N THR A 627 23.97 32.79 -14.93
CA THR A 627 24.26 34.16 -14.49
C THR A 627 22.98 34.86 -14.04
N ASP A 628 23.10 35.86 -13.15
CA ASP A 628 21.92 36.60 -12.66
C ASP A 628 21.17 37.31 -13.80
N THR A 629 21.87 37.81 -14.83
CA THR A 629 21.26 38.41 -16.02
C THR A 629 20.46 37.39 -16.85
N ALA A 630 21.03 36.21 -17.11
CA ALA A 630 20.36 35.17 -17.88
C ALA A 630 19.15 34.61 -17.11
N ARG A 631 19.29 34.37 -15.80
CA ARG A 631 18.19 33.94 -14.93
C ARG A 631 17.07 34.97 -14.88
N THR A 632 17.42 36.24 -14.74
CA THR A 632 16.44 37.33 -14.74
C THR A 632 15.66 37.35 -16.05
N SER A 633 16.35 37.28 -17.20
CA SER A 633 15.71 37.25 -18.53
C SER A 633 14.77 36.04 -18.71
N LEU A 634 15.21 34.86 -18.25
CA LEU A 634 14.40 33.63 -18.25
C LEU A 634 13.14 33.79 -17.39
N LEU A 635 13.29 34.31 -16.17
CA LEU A 635 12.17 34.52 -15.26
C LEU A 635 11.21 35.61 -15.76
N GLN A 636 11.72 36.69 -16.38
CA GLN A 636 10.89 37.71 -17.04
C GLN A 636 10.01 37.05 -18.12
N SER A 637 10.59 36.18 -18.95
CA SER A 637 9.85 35.46 -19.98
C SER A 637 8.74 34.56 -19.40
N LEU A 638 9.06 33.77 -18.36
CA LEU A 638 8.13 32.83 -17.74
C LEU A 638 7.02 33.53 -16.91
N THR A 639 7.34 34.64 -16.25
CA THR A 639 6.43 35.33 -15.32
C THR A 639 5.65 36.48 -15.94
N GLY A 640 6.16 37.06 -17.03
CA GLY A 640 5.57 38.22 -17.72
C GLY A 640 5.92 39.57 -17.10
N TYR A 641 6.72 39.63 -16.03
CA TYR A 641 7.19 40.90 -15.46
C TYR A 641 8.35 41.45 -16.28
N ALA A 642 8.15 42.55 -17.00
CA ALA A 642 9.20 43.17 -17.82
C ALA A 642 10.32 43.82 -16.98
N ASP A 643 10.01 44.22 -15.74
CA ASP A 643 10.91 44.91 -14.80
C ASP A 643 11.44 43.98 -13.70
N LEU A 644 11.22 42.66 -13.81
CA LEU A 644 11.76 41.71 -12.85
C LEU A 644 13.29 41.81 -12.83
N SER A 645 13.86 41.92 -11.65
CA SER A 645 15.30 41.92 -11.41
C SER A 645 15.59 40.98 -10.26
N CYS A 646 16.39 39.95 -10.53
CA CYS A 646 16.74 38.92 -9.56
C CYS A 646 18.26 38.80 -9.42
N THR A 647 18.73 38.75 -8.18
CA THR A 647 20.15 38.51 -7.84
C THR A 647 20.27 37.30 -6.94
N THR A 648 21.36 36.55 -7.05
CA THR A 648 21.61 35.38 -6.21
C THR A 648 22.92 35.49 -5.45
N GLY A 649 22.97 34.87 -4.28
CA GLY A 649 24.20 34.81 -3.48
C GLY A 649 24.28 33.55 -2.64
N ALA A 650 25.45 33.30 -2.06
CA ALA A 650 25.65 32.14 -1.19
C ALA A 650 25.04 32.38 0.20
N VAL A 651 24.46 31.35 0.78
CA VAL A 651 24.05 31.29 2.19
C VAL A 651 25.13 30.52 2.94
N ALA A 652 25.61 31.08 4.05
CA ALA A 652 26.61 30.42 4.88
C ALA A 652 26.14 29.03 5.32
N ALA A 653 26.98 28.01 5.15
CA ALA A 653 26.65 26.66 5.58
C ALA A 653 26.35 26.62 7.08
N LYS A 654 25.46 25.72 7.49
CA LYS A 654 24.92 25.54 8.86
C LYS A 654 24.05 26.69 9.37
N LEU A 655 23.93 27.80 8.66
CA LEU A 655 23.02 28.89 9.01
C LEU A 655 21.57 28.38 8.98
N ARG A 656 20.77 28.81 9.95
CA ARG A 656 19.38 28.35 10.04
C ARG A 656 18.53 29.11 9.03
N VAL A 657 17.85 28.35 8.17
CA VAL A 657 16.83 28.81 7.24
C VAL A 657 15.48 28.56 7.92
N ASN A 658 14.76 29.63 8.24
CA ASN A 658 13.48 29.53 8.89
C ASN A 658 12.36 29.82 7.91
N ARG A 659 11.21 29.21 8.17
CA ARG A 659 9.95 29.65 7.59
C ARG A 659 9.63 31.05 8.10
N ILE A 660 9.30 31.96 7.19
CA ILE A 660 9.02 33.37 7.53
C ILE A 660 7.60 33.81 7.16
N VAL A 661 6.87 32.98 6.43
CA VAL A 661 5.44 33.12 6.22
C VAL A 661 4.73 31.96 6.88
N SER A 662 3.60 32.23 7.54
CA SER A 662 2.58 31.24 7.88
C SER A 662 1.91 30.76 6.59
N ALA A 663 2.69 30.16 5.69
CA ALA A 663 2.20 29.42 4.53
C ALA A 663 1.34 28.22 4.99
N ILE A 664 0.86 27.42 4.07
CA ILE A 664 -0.11 26.34 4.30
C ILE A 664 0.27 25.35 5.45
N PRO A 665 -0.69 24.92 6.30
CA PRO A 665 -0.48 24.01 7.44
C PRO A 665 0.15 22.65 7.08
N ASP A 666 0.03 22.21 5.82
CA ASP A 666 0.50 20.91 5.35
C ASP A 666 2.04 20.79 5.29
N LEU A 667 2.75 21.92 5.31
CA LEU A 667 4.21 21.94 5.41
C LEU A 667 4.66 21.82 6.87
N ARG A 668 4.93 20.59 7.31
CA ARG A 668 5.43 20.24 8.67
C ARG A 668 6.80 20.85 9.06
N SER A 669 7.42 21.67 8.23
CA SER A 669 8.76 22.22 8.49
C SER A 669 8.72 23.64 9.04
N SER A 670 9.38 23.83 10.19
CA SER A 670 9.68 25.14 10.75
C SER A 670 10.98 25.75 10.18
N GLY A 671 11.76 24.98 9.42
CA GLY A 671 13.04 25.39 8.86
C GLY A 671 14.06 24.25 8.78
N TRP A 672 15.25 24.55 8.28
CA TRP A 672 16.38 23.62 8.17
C TRP A 672 17.71 24.38 8.32
N ARG A 673 18.84 23.66 8.29
CA ARG A 673 20.17 24.27 8.21
C ARG A 673 20.66 24.29 6.76
N ALA A 674 21.11 25.45 6.32
CA ALA A 674 21.75 25.63 5.02
C ALA A 674 22.96 24.69 4.87
N GLN A 675 23.17 24.19 3.66
CA GLN A 675 24.30 23.36 3.30
C GLN A 675 25.38 24.15 2.58
N LYS A 676 26.49 23.47 2.30
CA LYS A 676 27.46 23.96 1.32
C LYS A 676 26.72 24.22 0.00
N ASP A 677 26.93 25.41 -0.55
CA ASP A 677 26.32 25.90 -1.79
C ASP A 677 24.79 26.10 -1.75
N THR A 678 24.17 26.16 -0.56
CA THR A 678 22.83 26.76 -0.45
C THR A 678 22.90 28.22 -0.90
N ARG A 679 21.90 28.65 -1.67
CA ARG A 679 21.85 29.98 -2.25
C ARG A 679 20.60 30.72 -1.77
N TYR A 680 20.69 32.03 -1.76
CA TYR A 680 19.52 32.88 -1.65
C TYR A 680 19.27 33.56 -2.99
N ILE A 681 18.03 33.98 -3.18
CA ILE A 681 17.61 34.81 -4.29
C ILE A 681 16.92 36.06 -3.73
N LYS A 682 17.19 37.20 -4.35
CA LYS A 682 16.51 38.46 -4.07
C LYS A 682 15.96 38.99 -5.38
N CYS A 683 14.65 39.02 -5.49
CA CYS A 683 13.95 39.67 -6.60
C CYS A 683 13.22 40.92 -6.11
N ASN A 684 12.97 41.89 -6.99
CA ASN A 684 12.16 43.08 -6.70
C ASN A 684 10.66 42.77 -6.53
N VAL A 685 10.21 41.61 -6.99
CA VAL A 685 8.86 41.06 -6.77
C VAL A 685 8.93 39.65 -6.15
N GLY A 686 7.84 39.22 -5.53
CA GLY A 686 7.72 37.90 -4.91
C GLY A 686 7.61 37.91 -3.40
N THR A 687 7.19 36.77 -2.85
CA THR A 687 7.07 36.59 -1.40
C THR A 687 8.10 35.59 -0.91
N ASN A 688 8.94 36.03 0.02
CA ASN A 688 9.95 35.17 0.64
C ASN A 688 9.23 34.15 1.55
N VAL A 689 9.37 32.87 1.28
CA VAL A 689 8.70 31.80 2.05
C VAL A 689 9.60 31.27 3.17
N PHE A 690 10.85 31.02 2.81
CA PHE A 690 11.91 30.59 3.73
C PHE A 690 13.11 31.49 3.56
N ALA A 691 13.68 31.95 4.67
CA ALA A 691 14.85 32.82 4.65
C ALA A 691 15.86 32.44 5.73
N ALA A 692 17.14 32.62 5.41
CA ALA A 692 18.18 32.68 6.41
C ALA A 692 18.17 34.08 7.04
N ASN A 693 18.09 34.13 8.37
CA ASN A 693 18.16 35.39 9.11
C ASN A 693 19.63 35.72 9.39
N LEU A 694 20.16 36.72 8.69
CA LEU A 694 21.36 37.44 9.10
C LEU A 694 20.92 38.80 9.64
N VAL A 695 21.63 39.33 10.63
CA VAL A 695 21.33 40.63 11.23
C VAL A 695 21.20 41.68 10.11
N GLY A 696 20.01 42.25 9.93
CA GLY A 696 19.73 43.30 8.94
C GLY A 696 19.34 42.84 7.52
N SER A 697 19.32 41.54 7.18
CA SER A 697 18.83 41.08 5.86
C SER A 697 18.17 39.70 5.88
N LYS A 698 17.00 39.59 5.24
CA LYS A 698 16.33 38.30 4.98
C LYS A 698 16.85 37.74 3.65
N GLN A 699 17.71 36.72 3.72
CA GLN A 699 18.22 36.02 2.55
C GLN A 699 17.24 34.90 2.16
N ALA A 700 16.37 35.14 1.18
CA ALA A 700 15.33 34.19 0.80
C ALA A 700 15.91 32.95 0.10
N VAL A 701 15.74 31.78 0.71
CA VAL A 701 16.14 30.47 0.14
C VAL A 701 14.99 29.86 -0.65
N VAL A 702 13.74 30.16 -0.28
CA VAL A 702 12.56 29.86 -1.08
C VAL A 702 11.79 31.16 -1.30
N LEU A 703 11.56 31.50 -2.57
CA LEU A 703 10.81 32.67 -3.00
C LEU A 703 9.68 32.21 -3.93
N GLU A 704 8.47 32.72 -3.74
CA GLU A 704 7.36 32.43 -4.63
C GLU A 704 6.96 33.69 -5.42
N LEU A 705 6.92 33.58 -6.74
CA LEU A 705 6.52 34.61 -7.69
C LEU A 705 5.12 34.26 -8.21
N THR A 706 4.20 35.20 -8.07
CA THR A 706 2.90 35.14 -8.77
C THR A 706 3.09 35.77 -10.14
N THR A 707 2.83 35.07 -11.23
CA THR A 707 2.98 35.64 -12.59
C THR A 707 1.94 36.72 -12.87
N VAL A 708 2.13 37.51 -13.93
CA VAL A 708 1.13 38.52 -14.36
C VAL A 708 -0.25 37.87 -14.65
N GLY A 709 -0.27 36.61 -15.10
CA GLY A 709 -1.49 35.82 -15.30
C GLY A 709 -2.06 35.17 -14.02
N GLY A 710 -1.45 35.39 -12.86
CA GLY A 710 -1.82 34.79 -11.58
C GLY A 710 -1.38 33.34 -11.40
N GLY A 711 -0.49 32.84 -12.25
CA GLY A 711 0.18 31.54 -12.08
C GLY A 711 1.27 31.60 -11.01
N THR A 712 1.91 30.46 -10.73
CA THR A 712 2.92 30.38 -9.67
C THR A 712 4.25 29.84 -10.19
N VAL A 713 5.33 30.59 -9.94
CA VAL A 713 6.71 30.16 -10.13
C VAL A 713 7.42 30.18 -8.79
N ARG A 714 7.98 29.05 -8.38
CA ARG A 714 8.66 28.86 -7.10
C ARG A 714 10.15 28.74 -7.32
N LEU A 715 10.94 29.51 -6.60
CA LEU A 715 12.39 29.54 -6.70
C LEU A 715 12.98 28.91 -5.43
N ILE A 716 13.88 27.94 -5.60
CA ILE A 716 14.46 27.14 -4.51
C ILE A 716 15.99 27.17 -4.61
N GLY A 717 16.64 27.74 -3.60
CA GLY A 717 18.10 27.93 -3.54
C GLY A 717 18.79 26.84 -2.75
N TYR A 718 18.50 25.57 -3.04
CA TYR A 718 19.08 24.46 -2.30
C TYR A 718 19.95 23.57 -3.18
N ASN A 719 21.17 23.32 -2.71
CA ASN A 719 22.06 22.36 -3.34
C ASN A 719 21.65 20.94 -2.89
N PHE A 720 20.89 20.24 -3.74
CA PHE A 720 20.48 18.85 -3.49
C PHE A 720 21.66 17.85 -3.48
N ALA A 721 22.92 18.30 -3.53
CA ALA A 721 24.14 17.48 -3.50
C ALA A 721 24.25 16.53 -2.29
N SER A 722 23.58 16.77 -1.18
CA SER A 722 23.58 15.84 -0.04
C SER A 722 22.43 14.81 -0.08
N GLY A 723 21.56 14.87 -1.09
CA GLY A 723 20.35 14.07 -1.22
C GLY A 723 19.12 14.78 -0.64
N GLY A 724 17.95 14.63 -1.28
CA GLY A 724 16.65 15.04 -0.73
C GLY A 724 16.17 14.20 0.47
N ARG A 725 17.03 13.37 1.06
CA ARG A 725 16.72 12.36 2.08
C ARG A 725 17.18 12.84 3.47
N GLY A 726 16.27 12.85 4.46
CA GLY A 726 16.50 13.24 5.85
C GLY A 726 15.30 13.98 6.45
N SER A 727 15.08 13.91 7.78
CA SER A 727 13.96 14.60 8.47
C SER A 727 13.91 16.10 8.15
N ASP A 728 15.09 16.70 8.02
CA ASP A 728 15.26 18.14 7.79
C ASP A 728 15.30 18.49 6.29
N ARG A 729 15.30 17.48 5.40
CA ARG A 729 15.49 17.65 3.93
C ARG A 729 14.28 17.24 3.10
N LYS A 730 13.46 16.31 3.61
CA LYS A 730 12.11 16.04 3.08
C LYS A 730 11.31 17.32 2.83
N PRO A 731 11.36 18.36 3.69
CA PRO A 731 10.62 19.59 3.46
C PRO A 731 10.94 20.28 2.14
N LEU A 732 12.19 20.29 1.69
CA LEU A 732 12.59 20.98 0.46
C LEU A 732 12.14 20.24 -0.80
N THR A 733 12.27 18.91 -0.78
CA THR A 733 11.71 18.07 -1.84
C THR A 733 10.19 18.20 -1.86
N SER A 734 9.53 18.19 -0.69
CA SER A 734 8.09 18.41 -0.58
C SER A 734 7.68 19.78 -1.12
N ILE A 735 8.46 20.83 -0.84
CA ILE A 735 8.27 22.17 -1.38
C ILE A 735 8.42 22.17 -2.92
N ALA A 736 9.39 21.44 -3.47
CA ALA A 736 9.60 21.38 -4.91
C ALA A 736 8.42 20.74 -5.65
N VAL A 737 7.75 19.75 -5.04
CA VAL A 737 6.62 19.02 -5.64
C VAL A 737 5.26 19.43 -5.10
N PHE A 738 5.20 20.50 -4.30
CA PHE A 738 3.94 20.94 -3.72
C PHE A 738 3.02 21.55 -4.78
N THR A 739 1.83 20.99 -4.92
CA THR A 739 0.88 21.25 -6.01
C THR A 739 0.05 22.53 -5.84
N LYS A 740 0.16 23.20 -4.70
CA LYS A 740 -0.53 24.46 -4.38
C LYS A 740 0.48 25.61 -4.21
N PRO A 741 0.08 26.88 -4.42
CA PRO A 741 0.93 28.02 -4.07
C PRO A 741 1.24 27.99 -2.57
N LEU A 742 2.48 28.27 -2.15
CA LEU A 742 2.85 28.30 -0.73
C LEU A 742 2.28 29.51 -0.03
N VAL A 743 2.13 30.61 -0.77
CA VAL A 743 1.61 31.87 -0.25
C VAL A 743 0.21 32.05 -0.80
N PRO A 744 -0.80 32.33 0.04
CA PRO A 744 -2.11 32.72 -0.44
C PRO A 744 -1.97 33.91 -1.41
N PRO A 745 -2.74 33.96 -2.49
CA PRO A 745 -2.74 35.14 -3.36
C PRO A 745 -3.08 36.35 -2.49
N THR A 746 -2.13 37.27 -2.34
CA THR A 746 -2.39 38.54 -1.65
C THR A 746 -3.50 39.23 -2.42
N SER A 747 -4.64 39.44 -1.76
CA SER A 747 -5.81 40.11 -2.31
C SER A 747 -5.44 41.53 -2.71
N GLY A 748 -5.09 41.72 -3.99
CA GLY A 748 -4.93 43.02 -4.67
C GLY A 748 -3.83 43.93 -4.13
N ARG A 749 -2.85 44.23 -4.98
CA ARG A 749 -2.22 45.54 -4.98
C ARG A 749 -2.64 46.27 -6.24
#